data_AF-A0A3R7H3Y9-F1
#
_entry.id   AF-A0A3R7H3Y9-F1
#
_cell.length_a   1.000
_cell.length_b   1.000
_cell.length_c   1.000
_cell.angle_alpha   90.00
_cell.angle_beta   90.00
_cell.angle_gamma   90.00
#
_symmetry.space_group_name_H-M   'P 1'
#
loop_
_entity.id
_entity.type
_entity.pdbx_description
1 polymer ?
#
loop_
_entity_poly.entity_id
_entity_poly.type
_entity_poly.pdbx_seq_one_letter_code
_entity_poly.pdbx_strand_id
1 'polypeptide(L)'
;MVSIPITLGEGAGEASTAGSATASTCGVSDGDKAFGIQVIADPTCTAGGLGCYNDYCRYCKVVDTLKSSHLDSCTALGATFETNSSSSAGKEVLEVTTADVCTMTVSDGDAAVGINITTDESCANGGLGCLSNICRFCKAKNTTQSAYLADCPISNNVWWPPTSASTTPSIPFVCSRTVSSGDKGVGLDIVSDVRCGDGGVGCVDSACRFCKLFETTQSHSFLSCSDIPPAEYGSDINFVPIVAVNDTQVQELSEVPTDASTEMTSIPEACGDVELADGQAEGGIGVVLDTENCPQGLLSGCIGDTGCRYCKRFPTDVSEYLEYCADVNTSGVAYALSVTVSPLTHHFQSTTQAGTLVYVALAKKKHRVNPITDSRRIDDSVFFGLKVPFDEIEIESQIGTGTFGVVYKAFYKGKHIALKRLLAQRYSAKTVQDFKNELSILSILQHPNIVAFLGAVLSPPTLCLLTELCAGSLADLLQLARSQQLNITWGLTLEIALDCAKACAYLHALNPSVLHRDIKGENLLITEDFRCKLSDFGLSRSLDKNTSAQTMCGTPRWLAPEVFRGEDYSEKIDVYSYGIVLWELFCFKKPYLDKDAINLAYLVAHEDLRPELLPHIPEILHRIMKACWDPEPVQRPSFSTVIFLIEEAKNVVPLATYIAMSELNVNAANVRVLGHVSDPFRRVLTPDALRFLAFLHEQFEPRRQALLAARVQRQKELDAGVLPDFLPETKYIREGDWKVASIPADLADRRVEITGPVDRKMVINALNSGSKCYMADFEDSTAPTWFNQVDGQVNLVDAARKTISYTHPQTGKKYQLNDKIATLLVRPRGWHLDEAHVLVNGQIMSGSLFDFGLFFFHNAHELLSRGSGPYFYLPKLEHHLEAKLWNDVFVAAQGYLSIPQGSIRATVLVETIVAVFQMEEILYELRNHSSGLNCGRWDYIFSYIKKFRNHPKFVVPDRSSVSMTTPFMAAYVKLLVRTCHRRGAHAMGGMAAQIPVKNDPELNNKFMAAVTEDKSREVAAGHDGTWVAHPGLVKIAMDAFSKMSGPNQISFIPEAGKDITAAQLIEPPTGSITLKGLEENVDVSLVYTEAWLRGSGCIPLHNKMEDAATAEISRAQVWQWIRHSCKTVEGKTVTKPLVLDILKECVNKRSLNAASGNKWALGGDIVGKVLTGDDMVDFLTLPCYPRIVQFSSSI
;
A
#
# COMPACT_ATOMS: atom_id res chain seq x y z
N MET A 1 28.73 45.75 -29.75
CA MET A 1 29.64 45.56 -30.89
C MET A 1 30.23 44.17 -30.79
N VAL A 2 30.12 43.40 -31.86
CA VAL A 2 30.75 42.08 -32.03
C VAL A 2 32.28 42.26 -32.00
N SER A 3 33.02 41.35 -31.35
CA SER A 3 34.17 40.62 -31.93
C SER A 3 34.99 39.86 -30.88
N ILE A 4 35.02 38.54 -31.05
CA ILE A 4 36.04 37.54 -30.67
C ILE A 4 37.29 37.85 -31.54
N PRO A 5 38.59 37.64 -31.15
CA PRO A 5 39.16 36.31 -30.89
C PRO A 5 40.39 36.15 -29.96
N ILE A 6 40.67 34.85 -29.78
CA ILE A 6 41.70 34.10 -29.06
C ILE A 6 43.11 34.27 -29.68
N THR A 7 44.17 34.23 -28.84
CA THR A 7 45.40 33.43 -29.10
C THR A 7 46.24 33.20 -27.83
N LEU A 8 46.79 31.98 -27.75
CA LEU A 8 47.63 31.34 -26.74
C LEU A 8 49.11 31.81 -26.77
N GLY A 9 49.87 31.60 -25.68
CA GLY A 9 51.34 31.59 -25.71
C GLY A 9 52.02 31.70 -24.34
N GLU A 10 52.79 30.67 -23.99
CA GLU A 10 53.39 30.30 -22.69
C GLU A 10 54.67 31.08 -22.28
N GLY A 11 55.10 30.93 -21.02
CA GLY A 11 56.50 31.11 -20.60
C GLY A 11 56.74 31.51 -19.13
N ALA A 12 57.27 30.60 -18.33
CA ALA A 12 57.38 30.60 -16.86
C ALA A 12 58.63 31.30 -16.24
N GLY A 13 58.60 31.52 -14.92
CA GLY A 13 59.74 31.84 -14.04
C GLY A 13 59.40 31.70 -12.54
N GLU A 14 60.25 30.97 -11.79
CA GLU A 14 60.05 30.31 -10.48
C GLU A 14 60.38 31.12 -9.19
N ALA A 15 59.87 30.65 -8.03
CA ALA A 15 60.52 30.45 -6.69
C ALA A 15 59.46 30.51 -5.55
N SER A 16 58.96 29.42 -4.92
CA SER A 16 59.50 28.50 -3.89
C SER A 16 59.77 29.18 -2.52
N THR A 17 59.31 28.74 -1.32
CA THR A 17 58.71 27.48 -0.80
C THR A 17 58.01 27.72 0.56
N ALA A 18 56.88 27.04 0.82
CA ALA A 18 56.55 26.43 2.13
C ALA A 18 55.39 25.39 2.00
N GLY A 19 55.72 24.10 2.14
CA GLY A 19 54.87 23.11 2.84
C GLY A 19 53.71 22.42 2.10
N SER A 20 54.05 21.49 1.21
CA SER A 20 53.24 20.45 0.53
C SER A 20 52.08 19.78 1.32
N ALA A 21 50.86 19.85 0.74
CA ALA A 21 49.95 18.71 0.59
C ALA A 21 49.33 18.77 -0.82
N THR A 22 49.67 17.79 -1.65
CA THR A 22 49.29 17.68 -3.06
C THR A 22 47.79 17.48 -3.24
N ALA A 23 47.13 18.32 -4.06
CA ALA A 23 45.80 18.00 -4.60
C ALA A 23 45.91 16.71 -5.40
N SER A 24 45.24 15.64 -4.94
CA SER A 24 45.08 14.43 -5.72
C SER A 24 44.21 14.75 -6.95
N THR A 25 44.49 14.10 -8.08
CA THR A 25 43.65 14.17 -9.28
C THR A 25 42.54 13.14 -9.15
N CYS A 26 41.30 13.53 -9.42
CA CYS A 26 40.20 12.58 -9.46
C CYS A 26 40.44 11.56 -10.59
N GLY A 27 40.59 10.29 -10.24
CA GLY A 27 40.95 9.21 -11.17
C GLY A 27 39.82 8.21 -11.34
N VAL A 28 39.69 7.66 -12.54
CA VAL A 28 38.73 6.60 -12.89
C VAL A 28 39.45 5.44 -13.54
N SER A 29 39.06 4.21 -13.19
CA SER A 29 39.69 2.99 -13.69
C SER A 29 39.43 2.81 -15.18
N ASP A 30 40.33 2.12 -15.90
CA ASP A 30 40.13 1.89 -17.35
C ASP A 30 38.95 0.95 -17.65
N GLY A 31 38.56 0.10 -16.68
CA GLY A 31 37.35 -0.71 -16.74
C GLY A 31 36.07 0.12 -16.67
N ASP A 32 36.01 1.11 -15.78
CA ASP A 32 34.84 1.99 -15.66
C ASP A 32 34.73 2.94 -16.87
N LYS A 33 35.87 3.39 -17.41
CA LYS A 33 35.90 4.14 -18.69
C LYS A 33 35.29 3.34 -19.83
N ALA A 34 35.55 2.02 -19.89
CA ALA A 34 35.00 1.14 -20.93
C ALA A 34 33.48 0.95 -20.87
N PHE A 35 32.85 1.18 -19.71
CA PHE A 35 31.37 1.16 -19.53
C PHE A 35 30.74 2.56 -19.54
N GLY A 36 31.51 3.56 -19.99
CA GLY A 36 31.03 4.93 -20.15
C GLY A 36 30.95 5.71 -18.85
N ILE A 37 31.77 5.39 -17.85
CA ILE A 37 31.84 6.10 -16.56
C ILE A 37 33.14 6.90 -16.48
N GLN A 38 33.04 8.15 -16.07
CA GLN A 38 34.18 9.03 -15.81
C GLN A 38 34.09 9.58 -14.40
N VAL A 39 35.15 10.24 -13.97
CA VAL A 39 35.17 10.96 -12.70
C VAL A 39 35.51 12.42 -12.97
N ILE A 40 34.81 13.31 -12.27
CA ILE A 40 35.03 14.75 -12.32
C ILE A 40 35.37 15.29 -10.94
N ALA A 41 36.06 16.43 -10.91
CA ALA A 41 36.14 17.22 -9.69
C ALA A 41 34.81 17.94 -9.47
N ASP A 42 34.11 17.62 -8.40
CA ASP A 42 32.84 18.23 -8.01
C ASP A 42 32.91 18.69 -6.54
N PRO A 43 33.10 20.00 -6.29
CA PRO A 43 33.17 20.56 -4.94
C PRO A 43 31.89 20.38 -4.12
N THR A 44 30.75 20.08 -4.77
CA THR A 44 29.49 19.80 -4.09
C THR A 44 29.50 18.45 -3.37
N CYS A 45 30.47 17.59 -3.65
CA CYS A 45 30.64 16.32 -2.93
C CYS A 45 30.98 16.49 -1.45
N THR A 46 31.39 17.68 -1.00
CA THR A 46 31.46 18.06 0.43
C THR A 46 30.11 17.87 1.17
N ALA A 47 28.99 17.89 0.45
CA ALA A 47 27.64 17.64 0.99
C ALA A 47 27.10 16.23 0.66
N GLY A 48 27.90 15.37 0.00
CA GLY A 48 27.52 14.05 -0.47
C GLY A 48 26.64 14.05 -1.74
N GLY A 49 26.30 12.86 -2.24
CA GLY A 49 25.44 12.67 -3.41
C GLY A 49 25.81 11.45 -4.27
N LEU A 50 24.93 11.06 -5.19
CA LEU A 50 25.11 9.90 -6.06
C LEU A 50 26.37 10.04 -6.91
N GLY A 51 27.29 9.07 -6.81
CA GLY A 51 28.58 9.09 -7.48
C GLY A 51 29.73 9.76 -6.71
N CYS A 52 29.49 10.48 -5.60
CA CYS A 52 30.59 11.08 -4.83
C CYS A 52 31.42 10.00 -4.10
N TYR A 53 32.74 10.09 -4.17
CA TYR A 53 33.62 9.15 -3.46
C TYR A 53 34.73 9.82 -2.63
N ASN A 54 34.86 11.14 -2.71
CA ASN A 54 35.51 11.97 -1.71
C ASN A 54 34.88 13.38 -1.76
N ASP A 55 35.33 14.29 -0.90
CA ASP A 55 34.74 15.64 -0.77
C ASP A 55 34.87 16.51 -2.03
N TYR A 56 35.62 16.08 -3.04
CA TYR A 56 35.86 16.85 -4.25
C TYR A 56 35.74 16.06 -5.56
N CYS A 57 35.36 14.77 -5.56
CA CYS A 57 35.32 13.91 -6.75
C CYS A 57 34.02 13.10 -6.85
N ARG A 58 33.46 13.05 -8.07
CA ARG A 58 32.21 12.35 -8.40
C ARG A 58 32.32 11.48 -9.66
N TYR A 59 31.85 10.24 -9.59
CA TYR A 59 31.55 9.37 -10.73
C TYR A 59 30.33 9.87 -11.50
N CYS A 60 30.44 9.90 -12.83
CA CYS A 60 29.38 10.34 -13.72
C CYS A 60 29.38 9.52 -15.02
N LYS A 61 28.24 9.46 -15.71
CA LYS A 61 28.09 8.73 -16.99
C LYS A 61 28.31 9.62 -18.20
N VAL A 62 29.11 9.12 -19.15
CA VAL A 62 29.30 9.67 -20.50
C VAL A 62 28.49 8.89 -21.53
N VAL A 63 28.26 7.59 -21.31
CA VAL A 63 27.41 6.72 -22.15
C VAL A 63 26.47 5.91 -21.27
N ASP A 64 25.21 5.72 -21.68
CA ASP A 64 24.21 4.98 -20.91
C ASP A 64 24.36 3.46 -21.14
N THR A 65 24.73 2.73 -20.08
CA THR A 65 24.91 1.27 -20.07
C THR A 65 24.24 0.66 -18.84
N LEU A 66 24.09 -0.67 -18.81
CA LEU A 66 23.54 -1.38 -17.63
C LEU A 66 24.29 -1.01 -16.33
N LYS A 67 25.58 -0.69 -16.42
CA LYS A 67 26.42 -0.32 -15.27
C LYS A 67 26.52 1.18 -15.00
N SER A 68 26.28 2.05 -15.98
CA SER A 68 26.38 3.50 -15.80
C SER A 68 25.03 4.18 -15.62
N SER A 69 23.91 3.51 -15.93
CA SER A 69 22.57 4.10 -16.03
C SER A 69 22.05 4.78 -14.77
N HIS A 70 22.51 4.31 -13.61
CA HIS A 70 22.17 4.86 -12.30
C HIS A 70 23.03 6.08 -11.90
N LEU A 71 24.07 6.45 -12.66
CA LEU A 71 24.90 7.63 -12.39
C LEU A 71 24.38 8.85 -13.17
N ASP A 72 24.63 10.05 -12.63
CA ASP A 72 24.30 11.31 -13.31
C ASP A 72 25.22 11.55 -14.51
N SER A 73 24.73 12.23 -15.55
CA SER A 73 25.53 12.50 -16.74
C SER A 73 26.67 13.48 -16.43
N CYS A 74 27.89 13.18 -16.90
CA CYS A 74 29.03 14.09 -16.76
C CYS A 74 28.75 15.47 -17.36
N THR A 75 27.99 15.52 -18.46
CA THR A 75 27.60 16.79 -19.10
C THR A 75 26.62 17.59 -18.24
N ALA A 76 25.70 16.91 -17.55
CA ALA A 76 24.80 17.56 -16.61
C ALA A 76 25.54 18.13 -15.38
N LEU A 77 26.70 17.57 -15.06
CA LEU A 77 27.59 18.01 -13.98
C LEU A 77 28.70 18.96 -14.44
N GLY A 78 28.64 19.45 -15.69
CA GLY A 78 29.52 20.51 -16.20
C GLY A 78 30.85 20.04 -16.80
N ALA A 79 31.04 18.74 -17.05
CA ALA A 79 32.23 18.18 -17.68
C ALA A 79 31.92 17.46 -19.01
N THR A 80 32.79 17.64 -20.01
CA THR A 80 32.64 17.03 -21.34
C THR A 80 33.88 16.23 -21.70
N PHE A 81 33.67 15.00 -22.16
CA PHE A 81 34.72 14.06 -22.58
C PHE A 81 34.44 13.58 -24.01
N GLU A 82 35.45 13.50 -24.87
CA GLU A 82 35.29 13.05 -26.27
C GLU A 82 35.12 11.53 -26.33
N THR A 83 34.03 11.06 -26.95
CA THR A 83 33.78 9.63 -27.17
C THR A 83 34.44 9.19 -28.48
N ASN A 84 35.62 8.58 -28.42
CA ASN A 84 36.20 7.89 -29.58
C ASN A 84 35.56 6.51 -29.73
N SER A 85 34.89 6.31 -30.86
CA SER A 85 34.38 5.02 -31.31
C SER A 85 35.50 4.20 -31.97
N SER A 86 35.45 2.87 -31.76
CA SER A 86 36.21 1.77 -32.40
C SER A 86 37.58 1.36 -31.81
N SER A 87 37.65 0.13 -31.29
CA SER A 87 38.52 -0.98 -31.79
C SER A 87 38.66 -2.11 -30.76
N SER A 88 38.90 -3.30 -31.29
CA SER A 88 38.88 -4.63 -30.67
C SER A 88 40.23 -5.10 -30.07
N ALA A 89 40.12 -6.03 -29.11
CA ALA A 89 41.08 -7.09 -28.71
C ALA A 89 42.17 -6.79 -27.65
N GLY A 90 42.34 -7.75 -26.73
CA GLY A 90 43.57 -7.98 -25.95
C GLY A 90 43.38 -8.34 -24.48
N LYS A 91 43.36 -9.65 -24.15
CA LYS A 91 43.67 -10.16 -22.79
C LYS A 91 45.18 -10.11 -22.61
N GLU A 92 45.68 -9.41 -21.59
CA GLU A 92 46.99 -9.69 -21.00
C GLU A 92 46.92 -9.65 -19.47
N VAL A 93 47.55 -10.65 -18.86
CA VAL A 93 47.72 -10.88 -17.42
C VAL A 93 49.07 -10.29 -17.03
N LEU A 94 49.14 -9.47 -15.97
CA LEU A 94 50.39 -9.01 -15.37
C LEU A 94 50.46 -9.42 -13.89
N GLU A 95 51.51 -10.18 -13.58
CA GLU A 95 51.90 -10.61 -12.23
C GLU A 95 52.45 -9.41 -11.42
N VAL A 96 52.13 -9.37 -10.12
CA VAL A 96 52.80 -8.49 -9.14
C VAL A 96 53.42 -9.36 -8.05
N THR A 97 54.71 -9.15 -7.83
CA THR A 97 55.56 -9.83 -6.84
C THR A 97 55.39 -9.25 -5.43
N THR A 98 55.58 -10.12 -4.43
CA THR A 98 55.36 -9.94 -3.00
C THR A 98 56.23 -8.88 -2.32
N ALA A 99 55.56 -8.02 -1.52
CA ALA A 99 56.01 -7.26 -0.33
C ALA A 99 55.77 -5.73 -0.33
N ASP A 100 54.63 -5.25 -0.82
CA ASP A 100 54.15 -3.88 -0.53
C ASP A 100 53.16 -3.91 0.65
N VAL A 101 53.42 -3.12 1.70
CA VAL A 101 52.56 -3.02 2.90
C VAL A 101 51.79 -1.69 2.87
N CYS A 102 50.51 -1.72 3.21
CA CYS A 102 49.64 -0.56 3.17
C CYS A 102 50.13 0.53 4.15
N THR A 103 50.44 1.72 3.66
CA THR A 103 50.90 2.87 4.47
C THR A 103 49.79 3.87 4.79
N MET A 104 48.57 3.64 4.29
CA MET A 104 47.42 4.51 4.50
C MET A 104 46.86 4.33 5.91
N THR A 105 46.57 5.45 6.59
CA THR A 105 45.94 5.45 7.91
C THR A 105 44.48 5.86 7.81
N VAL A 106 43.64 5.27 8.66
CA VAL A 106 42.21 5.58 8.75
C VAL A 106 41.98 6.98 9.35
N SER A 107 40.89 7.65 8.97
CA SER A 107 40.52 8.96 9.53
C SER A 107 40.02 8.84 10.98
N ASP A 108 40.09 9.93 11.76
CA ASP A 108 39.64 9.91 13.16
C ASP A 108 38.14 9.57 13.31
N GLY A 109 37.31 9.94 12.34
CA GLY A 109 35.88 9.62 12.33
C GLY A 109 35.60 8.14 12.07
N ASP A 110 36.31 7.54 11.11
CA ASP A 110 36.19 6.13 10.76
C ASP A 110 36.75 5.22 11.87
N ALA A 111 37.87 5.63 12.49
CA ALA A 111 38.42 4.95 13.65
C ALA A 111 37.44 4.95 14.84
N ALA A 112 36.75 6.07 15.08
CA ALA A 112 35.77 6.20 16.17
C ALA A 112 34.56 5.28 16.00
N VAL A 113 34.18 4.95 14.76
CA VAL A 113 33.10 4.00 14.45
C VAL A 113 33.62 2.58 14.19
N GLY A 114 34.88 2.28 14.51
CA GLY A 114 35.40 0.92 14.51
C GLY A 114 35.90 0.41 13.17
N ILE A 115 36.24 1.31 12.24
CA ILE A 115 36.84 1.00 10.94
C ILE A 115 38.34 1.28 11.00
N ASN A 116 39.15 0.42 10.39
CA ASN A 116 40.59 0.61 10.25
C ASN A 116 41.04 0.20 8.84
N ILE A 117 42.30 0.40 8.49
CA ILE A 117 42.86 -0.03 7.20
C ILE A 117 43.90 -1.12 7.45
N THR A 118 43.87 -2.18 6.64
CA THR A 118 44.85 -3.28 6.66
C THR A 118 45.49 -3.49 5.30
N THR A 119 46.61 -4.19 5.30
CA THR A 119 47.23 -4.69 4.06
C THR A 119 46.51 -5.94 3.60
N ASP A 120 46.05 -5.95 2.36
CA ASP A 120 45.37 -7.07 1.72
C ASP A 120 45.71 -7.11 0.22
N GLU A 121 46.61 -8.04 -0.15
CA GLU A 121 47.08 -8.23 -1.53
C GLU A 121 45.97 -8.70 -2.49
N SER A 122 44.85 -9.24 -1.97
CA SER A 122 43.70 -9.61 -2.81
C SER A 122 43.04 -8.39 -3.47
N CYS A 123 43.31 -7.18 -2.96
CA CYS A 123 42.82 -5.95 -3.55
C CYS A 123 43.40 -5.63 -4.93
N ALA A 124 44.46 -6.31 -5.37
CA ALA A 124 44.97 -6.22 -6.74
C ALA A 124 43.95 -6.68 -7.79
N ASN A 125 42.99 -7.54 -7.38
CA ASN A 125 41.87 -8.00 -8.21
C ASN A 125 40.55 -7.27 -7.89
N GLY A 126 40.58 -6.27 -7.00
CA GLY A 126 39.40 -5.55 -6.50
C GLY A 126 38.55 -6.31 -5.46
N GLY A 127 37.71 -5.59 -4.71
CA GLY A 127 36.83 -6.16 -3.69
C GLY A 127 36.28 -5.12 -2.70
N LEU A 128 35.27 -5.50 -1.90
CA LEU A 128 34.59 -4.58 -0.97
C LEU A 128 35.55 -4.05 0.12
N GLY A 129 35.76 -2.74 0.15
CA GLY A 129 36.69 -2.07 1.08
C GLY A 129 38.10 -1.84 0.53
N CYS A 130 38.45 -2.30 -0.68
CA CYS A 130 39.77 -2.08 -1.26
C CYS A 130 39.98 -0.61 -1.64
N LEU A 131 41.07 -0.03 -1.15
CA LEU A 131 41.47 1.37 -1.32
C LEU A 131 42.59 1.53 -2.35
N SER A 132 43.45 0.53 -2.42
CA SER A 132 44.49 0.37 -3.42
C SER A 132 44.68 -1.11 -3.69
N ASN A 133 45.61 -1.47 -4.58
CA ASN A 133 45.90 -2.87 -4.91
C ASN A 133 46.37 -3.70 -3.68
N ILE A 134 46.71 -3.05 -2.57
CA ILE A 134 47.19 -3.71 -1.34
C ILE A 134 46.57 -3.18 -0.04
N CYS A 135 45.69 -2.18 -0.09
CA CYS A 135 45.08 -1.56 1.10
C CYS A 135 43.58 -1.85 1.13
N ARG A 136 43.04 -2.29 2.27
CA ARG A 136 41.59 -2.50 2.47
C ARG A 136 41.09 -1.87 3.77
N PHE A 137 39.96 -1.19 3.72
CA PHE A 137 39.14 -0.90 4.90
C PHE A 137 38.64 -2.21 5.51
N CYS A 138 38.88 -2.35 6.80
CA CYS A 138 38.51 -3.49 7.60
C CYS A 138 37.82 -3.04 8.89
N LYS A 139 37.08 -3.95 9.49
CA LYS A 139 36.31 -3.76 10.71
C LYS A 139 37.18 -4.13 11.91
N ALA A 140 37.56 -3.13 12.70
CA ALA A 140 38.26 -3.32 13.98
C ALA A 140 37.29 -3.47 15.16
N LYS A 141 36.09 -2.89 15.06
CA LYS A 141 35.01 -3.01 16.05
C LYS A 141 33.65 -2.97 15.35
N ASN A 142 32.76 -3.90 15.68
CA ASN A 142 31.47 -4.04 14.99
C ASN A 142 30.47 -2.94 15.39
N THR A 143 30.18 -2.03 14.46
CA THR A 143 29.17 -0.97 14.54
C THR A 143 28.30 -1.03 13.30
N THR A 144 27.16 -0.33 13.29
CA THR A 144 26.28 -0.25 12.12
C THR A 144 27.03 0.19 10.86
N GLN A 145 28.05 1.04 11.01
CA GLN A 145 28.85 1.61 9.92
C GLN A 145 30.03 0.71 9.51
N SER A 146 30.59 -0.11 10.40
CA SER A 146 31.71 -1.00 10.05
C SER A 146 31.25 -2.40 9.65
N ALA A 147 30.00 -2.78 9.96
CA ALA A 147 29.48 -4.17 9.91
C ALA A 147 29.66 -4.91 8.58
N TYR A 148 29.65 -4.17 7.46
CA TYR A 148 29.79 -4.72 6.12
C TYR A 148 31.25 -4.86 5.64
N LEU A 149 32.23 -4.33 6.37
CA LEU A 149 33.66 -4.49 6.07
C LEU A 149 34.21 -5.79 6.70
N ALA A 150 35.19 -6.39 6.04
CA ALA A 150 35.88 -7.59 6.53
C ALA A 150 36.70 -7.28 7.80
N ASP A 151 36.85 -8.21 8.75
CA ASP A 151 37.58 -7.94 10.00
C ASP A 151 39.06 -7.63 9.79
N CYS A 152 39.63 -6.75 10.62
CA CYS A 152 41.06 -6.44 10.55
C CYS A 152 41.91 -7.64 11.02
N PRO A 153 42.95 -8.05 10.26
CA PRO A 153 43.83 -9.15 10.64
C PRO A 153 44.54 -8.88 11.97
N ILE A 154 44.50 -9.86 12.87
CA ILE A 154 45.22 -9.82 14.15
C ILE A 154 46.67 -10.22 13.87
N SER A 155 47.64 -9.32 14.08
CA SER A 155 49.05 -9.64 13.89
C SER A 155 49.58 -10.49 15.05
N ASN A 156 50.22 -11.62 14.75
CA ASN A 156 51.37 -12.14 15.51
C ASN A 156 52.14 -13.23 14.74
N ASN A 157 53.43 -12.98 14.57
CA ASN A 157 54.48 -13.82 13.98
C ASN A 157 54.72 -15.13 14.77
N VAL A 158 55.17 -16.22 14.09
CA VAL A 158 56.36 -17.09 14.36
C VAL A 158 56.39 -18.32 13.41
N TRP A 159 57.60 -18.89 13.21
CA TRP A 159 58.21 -19.51 12.02
C TRP A 159 58.45 -21.07 12.13
N TRP A 160 58.03 -21.87 11.10
CA TRP A 160 58.48 -23.15 10.41
C TRP A 160 59.08 -24.42 11.13
N PRO A 161 59.32 -25.60 10.45
CA PRO A 161 58.56 -26.54 9.53
C PRO A 161 58.82 -28.08 9.87
N PRO A 162 58.70 -29.16 9.00
CA PRO A 162 58.02 -29.45 7.70
C PRO A 162 57.19 -30.80 7.61
N THR A 163 56.70 -31.13 6.40
CA THR A 163 56.26 -32.45 5.78
C THR A 163 54.90 -33.06 6.18
N SER A 164 54.08 -33.72 5.33
CA SER A 164 54.09 -34.08 3.89
C SER A 164 52.73 -34.68 3.49
N ALA A 165 52.38 -34.55 2.20
CA ALA A 165 51.57 -35.46 1.36
C ALA A 165 50.07 -35.73 1.67
N SER A 166 49.24 -35.24 0.74
CA SER A 166 48.24 -36.00 -0.02
C SER A 166 47.40 -37.05 0.71
N THR A 167 46.16 -36.70 1.00
CA THR A 167 44.95 -37.50 0.72
C THR A 167 43.76 -36.56 0.84
N THR A 168 42.89 -36.53 -0.16
CA THR A 168 41.59 -35.84 -0.13
C THR A 168 40.67 -36.49 0.92
N PRO A 169 40.21 -35.78 1.97
CA PRO A 169 39.14 -36.26 2.83
C PRO A 169 37.89 -35.40 2.62
N SER A 170 36.75 -36.07 2.45
CA SER A 170 35.40 -35.53 2.60
C SER A 170 35.26 -34.78 3.94
N ILE A 171 34.93 -33.48 3.90
CA ILE A 171 34.57 -32.71 5.10
C ILE A 171 33.05 -32.81 5.29
N PRO A 172 32.54 -33.16 6.49
CA PRO A 172 31.10 -33.22 6.75
C PRO A 172 30.50 -31.80 6.69
N PHE A 173 29.32 -31.67 6.07
CA PHE A 173 28.56 -30.41 5.98
C PHE A 173 27.80 -30.11 7.28
N VAL A 174 28.50 -30.18 8.42
CA VAL A 174 27.92 -30.02 9.75
C VAL A 174 28.42 -28.73 10.36
N CYS A 175 27.47 -27.86 10.74
CA CYS A 175 27.74 -26.62 11.43
C CYS A 175 28.45 -26.86 12.77
N SER A 176 29.59 -26.18 12.98
CA SER A 176 30.38 -26.28 14.22
C SER A 176 30.17 -25.12 15.18
N ARG A 177 29.33 -24.14 14.80
CA ARG A 177 29.06 -22.94 15.60
C ARG A 177 27.92 -23.20 16.58
N THR A 178 28.05 -22.62 17.77
CA THR A 178 27.01 -22.66 18.81
C THR A 178 26.48 -21.26 19.05
N VAL A 179 25.19 -21.17 19.35
CA VAL A 179 24.53 -19.88 19.59
C VAL A 179 24.86 -19.35 20.99
N SER A 180 24.94 -18.02 21.15
CA SER A 180 25.21 -17.41 22.46
C SER A 180 24.00 -17.54 23.40
N SER A 181 24.22 -17.51 24.72
CA SER A 181 23.12 -17.61 25.69
C SER A 181 22.09 -16.46 25.60
N GLY A 182 22.51 -15.29 25.12
CA GLY A 182 21.61 -14.15 24.86
C GLY A 182 20.73 -14.37 23.64
N ASP A 183 21.29 -14.90 22.56
CA ASP A 183 20.55 -15.21 21.33
C ASP A 183 19.58 -16.38 21.54
N LYS A 184 20.01 -17.38 22.32
CA LYS A 184 19.14 -18.47 22.79
C LYS A 184 17.98 -17.95 23.64
N GLY A 185 18.24 -16.95 24.48
CA GLY A 185 17.24 -16.28 25.32
C GLY A 185 16.20 -15.46 24.57
N VAL A 186 16.49 -15.04 23.32
CA VAL A 186 15.54 -14.35 22.44
C VAL A 186 14.96 -15.24 21.35
N GLY A 187 15.11 -16.57 21.48
CA GLY A 187 14.44 -17.54 20.61
C GLY A 187 15.18 -17.90 19.33
N LEU A 188 16.51 -17.75 19.30
CA LEU A 188 17.35 -18.13 18.16
C LEU A 188 18.28 -19.31 18.49
N ASP A 189 18.50 -20.19 17.51
CA ASP A 189 19.55 -21.22 17.54
C ASP A 189 20.31 -21.27 16.22
N ILE A 190 21.40 -22.03 16.15
CA ILE A 190 22.13 -22.28 14.91
C ILE A 190 22.06 -23.77 14.58
N VAL A 191 21.67 -24.08 13.35
CA VAL A 191 21.62 -25.44 12.81
C VAL A 191 22.45 -25.57 11.54
N SER A 192 22.74 -26.81 11.16
CA SER A 192 23.43 -27.11 9.91
C SER A 192 22.46 -26.98 8.73
N ASP A 193 22.78 -26.11 7.76
CA ASP A 193 21.99 -25.91 6.55
C ASP A 193 22.92 -25.76 5.33
N VAL A 194 22.93 -26.80 4.49
CA VAL A 194 23.75 -26.88 3.27
C VAL A 194 23.43 -25.79 2.24
N ARG A 195 22.23 -25.20 2.32
CA ARG A 195 21.77 -24.13 1.41
C ARG A 195 22.46 -22.80 1.68
N CYS A 196 23.17 -22.67 2.81
CA CYS A 196 23.87 -21.43 3.11
C CYS A 196 25.11 -21.18 2.23
N GLY A 197 25.57 -22.18 1.46
CA GLY A 197 26.57 -21.97 0.40
C GLY A 197 26.12 -20.98 -0.68
N ASP A 198 24.81 -20.81 -0.86
CA ASP A 198 24.20 -19.87 -1.80
C ASP A 198 23.70 -18.57 -1.12
N GLY A 199 23.90 -18.44 0.20
CA GLY A 199 23.46 -17.31 1.02
C GLY A 199 21.99 -17.37 1.48
N GLY A 200 21.55 -16.36 2.26
CA GLY A 200 20.17 -16.21 2.74
C GLY A 200 20.04 -15.79 4.22
N VAL A 201 18.83 -15.40 4.64
CA VAL A 201 18.58 -14.90 6.01
C VAL A 201 18.87 -15.96 7.06
N GLY A 202 19.73 -15.64 8.02
CA GLY A 202 20.22 -16.56 9.03
C GLY A 202 21.53 -17.25 8.68
N CYS A 203 22.00 -17.26 7.43
CA CYS A 203 23.26 -17.94 7.10
C CYS A 203 24.46 -17.25 7.75
N VAL A 204 25.20 -18.01 8.54
CA VAL A 204 26.38 -17.57 9.30
C VAL A 204 27.65 -17.84 8.50
N ASP A 205 27.70 -18.98 7.83
CA ASP A 205 28.71 -19.39 6.86
C ASP A 205 28.07 -20.33 5.84
N SER A 206 28.86 -20.99 5.00
CA SER A 206 28.32 -21.88 3.96
C SER A 206 27.57 -23.11 4.48
N ALA A 207 27.63 -23.43 5.78
CA ALA A 207 27.01 -24.62 6.38
C ALA A 207 26.16 -24.36 7.65
N CYS A 208 26.25 -23.18 8.27
CA CYS A 208 25.54 -22.80 9.49
C CYS A 208 24.42 -21.78 9.23
N ARG A 209 23.22 -22.00 9.79
CA ARG A 209 22.11 -21.04 9.74
C ARG A 209 21.50 -20.76 11.12
N PHE A 210 21.38 -19.49 11.47
CA PHE A 210 20.47 -18.99 12.51
C PHE A 210 19.02 -19.25 12.13
N CYS A 211 18.31 -19.86 13.06
CA CYS A 211 16.92 -20.20 12.93
C CYS A 211 16.18 -19.84 14.23
N LYS A 212 14.87 -19.64 14.16
CA LYS A 212 14.03 -19.35 15.32
C LYS A 212 13.53 -20.65 15.95
N LEU A 213 13.69 -20.76 17.27
CA LEU A 213 13.08 -21.79 18.10
C LEU A 213 11.68 -21.38 18.58
N PHE A 214 11.48 -20.09 18.83
CA PHE A 214 10.20 -19.50 19.21
C PHE A 214 10.18 -18.02 18.84
N GLU A 215 8.98 -17.46 18.69
CA GLU A 215 8.76 -16.13 18.13
C GLU A 215 9.08 -15.01 19.13
N THR A 216 9.95 -14.08 18.73
CA THR A 216 10.22 -12.79 19.41
C THR A 216 10.43 -11.70 18.36
N THR A 217 10.42 -10.43 18.78
CA THR A 217 10.72 -9.30 17.89
C THR A 217 12.09 -9.43 17.19
N GLN A 218 13.03 -10.15 17.81
CA GLN A 218 14.37 -10.39 17.29
C GLN A 218 14.47 -11.67 16.45
N SER A 219 13.68 -12.71 16.75
CA SER A 219 13.72 -13.99 16.02
C SER A 219 12.76 -14.06 14.83
N HIS A 220 11.77 -13.17 14.74
CA HIS A 220 10.68 -13.21 13.75
C HIS A 220 11.13 -13.33 12.29
N SER A 221 12.26 -12.70 11.96
CA SER A 221 12.81 -12.67 10.60
C SER A 221 13.60 -13.93 10.20
N PHE A 222 13.85 -14.86 11.13
CA PHE A 222 14.59 -16.10 10.86
C PHE A 222 13.65 -17.28 10.60
N LEU A 223 14.11 -18.25 9.81
CA LEU A 223 13.36 -19.49 9.52
C LEU A 223 13.23 -20.33 10.78
N SER A 224 12.13 -21.08 10.95
CA SER A 224 11.99 -21.97 12.09
C SER A 224 13.06 -23.06 12.04
N CYS A 225 13.66 -23.39 13.18
CA CYS A 225 14.65 -24.46 13.27
C CYS A 225 14.06 -25.82 12.87
N SER A 226 12.74 -26.01 13.05
CA SER A 226 12.00 -27.21 12.64
C SER A 226 11.89 -27.36 11.11
N ASP A 227 11.99 -26.26 10.37
CA ASP A 227 11.75 -26.23 8.92
C ASP A 227 13.06 -26.36 8.13
N ILE A 228 14.17 -26.54 8.84
CA ILE A 228 15.51 -26.76 8.28
C ILE A 228 15.82 -28.25 8.38
N PRO A 229 16.02 -28.95 7.25
CA PRO A 229 16.28 -30.38 7.25
C PRO A 229 17.64 -30.69 7.90
N PRO A 230 17.76 -31.74 8.74
CA PRO A 230 19.01 -32.09 9.41
C PRO A 230 20.11 -32.50 8.40
N ALA A 231 21.35 -32.08 8.65
CA ALA A 231 22.48 -32.12 7.72
C ALA A 231 23.04 -33.51 7.34
N GLU A 232 22.40 -34.61 7.76
CA GLU A 232 22.80 -35.96 7.33
C GLU A 232 22.25 -36.35 5.94
N TYR A 233 21.43 -35.50 5.31
CA TYR A 233 20.83 -35.77 4.00
C TYR A 233 21.56 -35.12 2.80
N GLY A 234 22.80 -34.67 2.98
CA GLY A 234 23.57 -33.93 1.97
C GLY A 234 24.45 -34.74 1.02
N SER A 235 24.58 -36.06 1.19
CA SER A 235 25.40 -36.91 0.32
C SER A 235 24.74 -38.27 0.14
N ASP A 236 24.55 -38.67 -1.12
CA ASP A 236 24.08 -39.99 -1.58
C ASP A 236 22.57 -40.21 -1.74
N ILE A 237 22.00 -39.74 -2.86
CA ILE A 237 21.07 -40.57 -3.65
C ILE A 237 21.35 -40.41 -5.15
N ASN A 238 22.19 -41.31 -5.66
CA ASN A 238 22.06 -41.90 -6.99
C ASN A 238 21.01 -43.04 -6.90
N PHE A 239 20.11 -43.14 -7.88
CA PHE A 239 19.20 -44.28 -7.99
C PHE A 239 19.90 -45.50 -8.62
N VAL A 240 19.69 -46.72 -8.09
CA VAL A 240 19.42 -48.02 -8.77
C VAL A 240 19.47 -49.20 -7.74
N PRO A 241 18.79 -50.35 -7.94
CA PRO A 241 18.01 -51.06 -6.93
C PRO A 241 18.64 -52.35 -6.32
N ILE A 242 17.85 -52.91 -5.40
CA ILE A 242 17.99 -53.98 -4.40
C ILE A 242 18.33 -55.40 -4.92
N VAL A 243 19.12 -56.15 -4.15
CA VAL A 243 18.93 -57.60 -3.88
C VAL A 243 19.02 -57.83 -2.35
N ALA A 244 18.19 -58.75 -1.86
CA ALA A 244 17.78 -58.89 -0.46
C ALA A 244 18.42 -60.07 0.32
N VAL A 245 18.13 -60.06 1.63
CA VAL A 245 17.88 -61.21 2.55
C VAL A 245 19.07 -61.54 3.50
N ASN A 246 18.97 -61.75 4.83
CA ASN A 246 17.92 -62.24 5.74
C ASN A 246 18.21 -61.79 7.19
N ASP A 247 17.17 -61.61 8.00
CA ASP A 247 17.19 -61.86 9.45
C ASP A 247 16.48 -63.20 9.70
N THR A 248 16.98 -63.98 10.66
CA THR A 248 16.32 -65.19 11.16
C THR A 248 16.14 -65.11 12.67
N GLN A 249 15.02 -65.71 13.10
CA GLN A 249 14.53 -65.95 14.47
C GLN A 249 13.60 -64.84 14.99
N VAL A 250 12.38 -65.12 15.45
CA VAL A 250 11.94 -66.22 16.34
C VAL A 250 10.48 -66.63 16.07
N GLN A 251 10.23 -67.91 16.39
CA GLN A 251 9.01 -68.70 16.37
C GLN A 251 8.02 -68.40 17.52
N GLU A 252 6.72 -68.54 17.20
CA GLU A 252 5.64 -69.31 17.87
C GLU A 252 5.17 -69.05 19.33
N LEU A 253 3.84 -68.83 19.39
CA LEU A 253 2.79 -69.47 20.22
C LEU A 253 2.56 -69.04 21.69
N SER A 254 1.32 -68.58 21.93
CA SER A 254 0.29 -69.16 22.83
C SER A 254 -0.29 -68.30 23.98
N GLU A 255 -1.60 -68.50 24.16
CA GLU A 255 -2.47 -68.30 25.34
C GLU A 255 -3.20 -66.96 25.60
N VAL A 256 -4.52 -67.12 25.78
CA VAL A 256 -5.58 -66.22 26.30
C VAL A 256 -5.98 -66.85 27.65
N PRO A 257 -6.23 -66.14 28.79
CA PRO A 257 -7.59 -65.58 29.04
C PRO A 257 -7.79 -64.46 30.11
N THR A 258 -8.92 -63.75 29.92
CA THR A 258 -9.97 -63.28 30.89
C THR A 258 -9.70 -62.32 32.07
N ASP A 259 -10.63 -61.36 32.16
CA ASP A 259 -11.22 -60.68 33.34
C ASP A 259 -10.37 -59.77 34.24
N ALA A 260 -10.72 -58.48 34.24
CA ALA A 260 -11.22 -57.79 35.45
C ALA A 260 -11.76 -56.39 35.11
N SER A 261 -13.04 -56.21 35.41
CA SER A 261 -13.72 -54.93 35.59
C SER A 261 -13.08 -54.08 36.69
N THR A 262 -12.82 -52.79 36.44
CA THR A 262 -12.98 -51.76 37.48
C THR A 262 -13.13 -50.37 36.85
N GLU A 263 -14.10 -49.62 37.38
CA GLU A 263 -14.36 -48.20 37.12
C GLU A 263 -13.10 -47.33 37.31
N MET A 264 -13.01 -46.22 36.57
CA MET A 264 -12.25 -45.06 37.04
C MET A 264 -12.99 -43.76 36.68
N THR A 265 -14.01 -43.46 37.49
CA THR A 265 -14.29 -42.10 37.93
C THR A 265 -13.11 -41.60 38.76
N SER A 266 -12.21 -40.82 38.15
CA SER A 266 -11.39 -39.82 38.86
C SER A 266 -10.65 -38.96 37.84
N ILE A 267 -10.82 -37.65 37.95
CA ILE A 267 -9.85 -36.65 37.44
C ILE A 267 -8.46 -37.12 37.95
N PRO A 268 -7.38 -37.07 37.15
CA PRO A 268 -6.05 -37.37 37.67
C PRO A 268 -5.85 -36.56 38.95
N GLU A 269 -5.56 -37.20 40.09
CA GLU A 269 -5.50 -36.55 41.41
C GLU A 269 -4.63 -35.26 41.42
N ALA A 270 -3.70 -35.14 40.46
CA ALA A 270 -2.83 -33.98 40.26
C ALA A 270 -3.51 -32.71 39.70
N CYS A 271 -4.73 -32.80 39.12
CA CYS A 271 -5.49 -31.65 38.58
C CYS A 271 -6.85 -31.44 39.27
N GLY A 272 -7.14 -32.20 40.33
CA GLY A 272 -8.45 -32.22 41.00
C GLY A 272 -8.82 -30.95 41.75
N ASP A 273 -7.82 -30.12 42.10
CA ASP A 273 -7.98 -28.92 42.93
C ASP A 273 -8.21 -27.62 42.12
N VAL A 274 -8.37 -27.71 40.79
CA VAL A 274 -8.57 -26.54 39.93
C VAL A 274 -10.06 -26.17 39.86
N GLU A 275 -10.47 -25.11 40.56
CA GLU A 275 -11.85 -24.57 40.50
C GLU A 275 -12.14 -23.87 39.16
N LEU A 276 -13.22 -24.28 38.49
CA LEU A 276 -13.75 -23.62 37.28
C LEU A 276 -14.67 -22.45 37.67
N ALA A 277 -14.59 -21.32 36.97
CA ALA A 277 -15.50 -20.19 37.19
C ALA A 277 -16.93 -20.51 36.71
N ASP A 278 -17.93 -19.85 37.30
CA ASP A 278 -19.34 -20.04 36.97
C ASP A 278 -19.60 -19.94 35.45
N GLY A 279 -20.25 -20.97 34.89
CA GLY A 279 -20.62 -21.06 33.47
C GLY A 279 -19.56 -21.66 32.54
N GLN A 280 -18.32 -21.88 32.99
CA GLN A 280 -17.28 -22.48 32.14
C GLN A 280 -17.51 -23.98 31.84
N ALA A 281 -18.01 -24.73 32.82
CA ALA A 281 -18.36 -26.13 32.65
C ALA A 281 -19.57 -26.33 31.71
N GLU A 282 -20.58 -25.45 31.79
CA GLU A 282 -21.74 -25.47 30.89
C GLU A 282 -21.37 -25.06 29.46
N GLY A 283 -20.33 -24.24 29.28
CA GLY A 283 -19.73 -23.91 27.98
C GLY A 283 -18.87 -25.03 27.37
N GLY A 284 -18.80 -26.19 28.01
CA GLY A 284 -18.03 -27.34 27.54
C GLY A 284 -16.53 -27.17 27.73
N ILE A 285 -16.06 -26.58 28.83
CA ILE A 285 -14.62 -26.49 29.16
C ILE A 285 -14.32 -27.45 30.33
N GLY A 286 -13.26 -28.24 30.20
CA GLY A 286 -12.74 -29.13 31.24
C GLY A 286 -11.22 -29.02 31.40
N VAL A 287 -10.65 -29.70 32.40
CA VAL A 287 -9.21 -29.71 32.68
C VAL A 287 -8.64 -31.10 32.44
N VAL A 288 -7.50 -31.19 31.74
CA VAL A 288 -6.79 -32.46 31.47
C VAL A 288 -5.33 -32.36 31.90
N LEU A 289 -4.76 -33.48 32.35
CA LEU A 289 -3.33 -33.60 32.65
C LEU A 289 -2.59 -33.84 31.33
N ASP A 290 -1.72 -32.92 30.93
CA ASP A 290 -0.93 -32.98 29.69
C ASP A 290 0.55 -32.74 30.02
N THR A 291 1.23 -33.79 30.46
CA THR A 291 2.64 -33.68 30.88
C THR A 291 3.62 -33.56 29.71
N GLU A 292 3.18 -33.86 28.48
CA GLU A 292 4.02 -33.72 27.28
C GLU A 292 4.05 -32.27 26.79
N ASN A 293 2.90 -31.59 26.75
CA ASN A 293 2.82 -30.21 26.28
C ASN A 293 2.70 -29.16 27.39
N CYS A 294 2.42 -29.58 28.63
CA CYS A 294 2.50 -28.75 29.84
C CYS A 294 3.44 -29.35 30.90
N PRO A 295 4.69 -29.72 30.59
CA PRO A 295 5.61 -30.21 31.63
C PRO A 295 5.83 -29.11 32.68
N GLN A 296 5.44 -29.39 33.92
CA GLN A 296 5.52 -28.46 35.08
C GLN A 296 4.64 -27.20 35.00
N GLY A 297 3.71 -27.10 34.05
CA GLY A 297 2.73 -26.01 34.01
C GLY A 297 3.21 -24.64 33.51
N LEU A 298 4.41 -24.54 32.95
CA LEU A 298 5.07 -23.27 32.63
C LEU A 298 4.73 -22.67 31.25
N LEU A 299 3.92 -23.35 30.44
CA LEU A 299 3.54 -22.94 29.09
C LEU A 299 2.16 -22.23 29.06
N SER A 300 1.92 -21.40 28.04
CA SER A 300 0.67 -20.63 27.89
C SER A 300 -0.56 -21.54 27.85
N GLY A 301 -1.57 -21.26 28.69
CA GLY A 301 -2.80 -22.06 28.82
C GLY A 301 -2.70 -23.25 29.78
N CYS A 302 -1.52 -23.55 30.32
CA CYS A 302 -1.30 -24.54 31.38
C CYS A 302 -1.69 -23.96 32.76
N ILE A 303 -2.03 -24.84 33.70
CA ILE A 303 -2.60 -24.52 35.00
C ILE A 303 -1.79 -25.24 36.08
N GLY A 304 -1.15 -24.45 36.95
CA GLY A 304 -0.42 -24.94 38.11
C GLY A 304 0.77 -25.84 37.78
N ASP A 305 1.56 -26.15 38.79
CA ASP A 305 2.89 -26.76 38.66
C ASP A 305 2.85 -28.25 38.26
N THR A 306 1.65 -28.83 38.21
CA THR A 306 1.39 -30.26 38.01
C THR A 306 1.16 -30.65 36.54
N GLY A 307 1.14 -29.68 35.62
CA GLY A 307 1.04 -29.93 34.18
C GLY A 307 -0.37 -30.14 33.65
N CYS A 308 -1.34 -29.42 34.21
CA CYS A 308 -2.74 -29.43 33.78
C CYS A 308 -3.01 -28.35 32.71
N ARG A 309 -4.04 -28.52 31.86
CA ARG A 309 -4.43 -27.52 30.84
C ARG A 309 -5.96 -27.47 30.67
N TYR A 310 -6.52 -26.30 30.35
CA TYR A 310 -7.94 -26.17 29.96
C TYR A 310 -8.16 -26.67 28.54
N CYS A 311 -9.10 -27.60 28.31
CA CYS A 311 -9.49 -28.04 26.97
C CYS A 311 -11.02 -28.09 26.82
N LYS A 312 -11.48 -27.88 25.59
CA LYS A 312 -12.91 -27.83 25.24
C LYS A 312 -13.44 -29.26 25.06
N ARG A 313 -14.45 -29.64 25.84
CA ARG A 313 -15.14 -30.93 25.81
C ARG A 313 -16.25 -30.91 24.76
N PHE A 314 -16.27 -31.87 23.83
CA PHE A 314 -17.49 -32.28 23.11
C PHE A 314 -17.78 -33.77 23.39
N PRO A 315 -19.04 -34.21 23.29
CA PRO A 315 -19.46 -35.53 23.75
C PRO A 315 -19.01 -36.66 22.80
N THR A 316 -18.17 -37.54 23.36
CA THR A 316 -18.10 -39.00 23.17
C THR A 316 -18.48 -39.60 21.80
N ASP A 317 -17.52 -39.71 20.89
CA ASP A 317 -17.15 -41.02 20.31
C ASP A 317 -15.73 -40.97 19.73
N VAL A 318 -14.96 -42.04 19.91
CA VAL A 318 -13.48 -42.04 19.85
C VAL A 318 -12.98 -43.05 18.83
N SER A 319 -12.35 -42.59 17.74
CA SER A 319 -11.00 -43.04 17.33
C SER A 319 -10.46 -42.17 16.19
N GLU A 320 -9.21 -41.74 16.35
CA GLU A 320 -8.35 -41.02 15.38
C GLU A 320 -8.65 -39.53 15.10
N TYR A 321 -8.46 -38.68 16.12
CA TYR A 321 -7.85 -37.33 15.96
C TYR A 321 -7.12 -36.98 17.28
N LEU A 322 -5.80 -36.84 17.23
CA LEU A 322 -5.00 -36.20 18.27
C LEU A 322 -4.48 -34.87 17.72
N GLU A 323 -5.30 -33.82 17.82
CA GLU A 323 -4.87 -32.41 17.66
C GLU A 323 -6.03 -31.47 18.03
N TYR A 324 -6.42 -31.36 19.31
CA TYR A 324 -7.36 -30.31 19.73
C TYR A 324 -7.22 -29.92 21.21
N CYS A 325 -6.08 -29.31 21.55
CA CYS A 325 -6.00 -28.32 22.62
C CYS A 325 -5.34 -27.07 22.02
N ALA A 326 -6.13 -26.28 21.29
CA ALA A 326 -5.73 -24.96 20.80
C ALA A 326 -5.93 -23.92 21.90
N ASP A 327 -4.97 -23.00 22.04
CA ASP A 327 -4.87 -21.99 23.09
C ASP A 327 -6.18 -21.26 23.40
N VAL A 328 -6.70 -21.48 24.61
CA VAL A 328 -7.74 -20.62 25.19
C VAL A 328 -7.04 -19.38 25.75
N ASN A 329 -6.84 -18.36 24.92
CA ASN A 329 -6.37 -17.06 25.40
C ASN A 329 -7.55 -16.29 26.03
N THR A 330 -7.40 -15.89 27.29
CA THR A 330 -8.48 -15.38 28.18
C THR A 330 -8.95 -13.95 27.88
N SER A 331 -9.08 -13.56 26.62
CA SER A 331 -9.49 -12.19 26.25
C SER A 331 -10.24 -12.13 24.92
N GLY A 332 -11.50 -12.57 24.93
CA GLY A 332 -12.35 -12.47 23.74
C GLY A 332 -13.75 -13.06 23.92
N VAL A 333 -14.53 -12.56 24.87
CA VAL A 333 -15.97 -12.85 24.95
C VAL A 333 -16.76 -11.56 24.66
N ALA A 334 -17.71 -11.69 23.73
CA ALA A 334 -18.89 -10.85 23.45
C ALA A 334 -18.70 -9.53 22.68
N TYR A 335 -19.14 -9.52 21.43
CA TYR A 335 -20.34 -8.76 21.01
C TYR A 335 -20.95 -9.43 19.75
N ALA A 336 -21.79 -10.44 19.97
CA ALA A 336 -22.79 -10.84 19.00
C ALA A 336 -24.04 -10.00 19.27
N LEU A 337 -24.36 -9.06 18.37
CA LEU A 337 -25.66 -8.40 18.33
C LEU A 337 -26.53 -9.09 17.28
N SER A 338 -27.65 -9.60 17.80
CA SER A 338 -28.78 -10.23 17.14
C SER A 338 -29.36 -9.44 15.97
N VAL A 339 -29.74 -10.13 14.90
CA VAL A 339 -30.93 -9.78 14.12
C VAL A 339 -31.92 -10.93 14.22
N THR A 340 -32.98 -10.66 14.97
CA THR A 340 -34.22 -11.43 15.05
C THR A 340 -35.02 -11.23 13.75
N VAL A 341 -35.49 -12.33 13.15
CA VAL A 341 -36.67 -12.30 12.29
C VAL A 341 -37.64 -13.37 12.79
N SER A 342 -38.81 -12.91 13.21
CA SER A 342 -39.94 -13.66 13.75
C SER A 342 -40.72 -14.41 12.63
N PRO A 343 -41.47 -15.49 12.95
CA PRO A 343 -41.95 -16.48 11.98
C PRO A 343 -43.40 -16.24 11.56
N LEU A 344 -43.77 -16.63 10.34
CA LEU A 344 -45.13 -17.06 10.01
C LEU A 344 -45.09 -18.19 8.98
N THR A 345 -45.82 -19.24 9.34
CA THR A 345 -45.86 -20.64 8.91
C THR A 345 -46.63 -20.90 7.61
N HIS A 346 -46.16 -21.88 6.81
CA HIS A 346 -46.83 -23.17 6.50
C HIS A 346 -46.02 -23.96 5.43
N HIS A 347 -45.37 -25.08 5.82
CA HIS A 347 -45.73 -26.48 5.44
C HIS A 347 -45.46 -26.82 3.94
N PHE A 348 -44.53 -27.71 3.53
CA PHE A 348 -44.28 -29.10 3.98
C PHE A 348 -42.88 -29.64 3.49
N GLN A 349 -42.13 -30.25 4.41
CA GLN A 349 -41.27 -31.46 4.35
C GLN A 349 -40.36 -31.78 3.13
N SER A 350 -39.02 -31.78 3.32
CA SER A 350 -38.23 -32.98 3.72
C SER A 350 -36.73 -32.81 3.46
N THR A 351 -35.97 -32.83 4.56
CA THR A 351 -34.57 -33.29 4.75
C THR A 351 -33.40 -32.66 3.98
N THR A 352 -32.70 -31.86 4.79
CA THR A 352 -31.29 -31.44 4.84
C THR A 352 -30.22 -32.52 4.71
N GLN A 353 -29.01 -32.02 4.38
CA GLN A 353 -27.69 -32.35 4.94
C GLN A 353 -26.69 -33.10 4.06
N ALA A 354 -25.71 -32.31 3.62
CA ALA A 354 -24.33 -32.71 3.42
C ALA A 354 -23.64 -32.95 4.78
N GLY A 355 -22.71 -33.92 4.81
CA GLY A 355 -21.63 -34.01 5.81
C GLY A 355 -21.51 -35.35 6.57
N THR A 356 -20.55 -36.17 6.13
CA THR A 356 -19.69 -37.07 6.93
C THR A 356 -20.11 -38.54 7.15
N LEU A 357 -19.28 -39.48 6.63
CA LEU A 357 -18.79 -40.70 7.30
C LEU A 357 -17.69 -41.38 6.44
N VAL A 358 -16.47 -41.48 6.98
CA VAL A 358 -15.34 -42.32 6.53
C VAL A 358 -15.16 -43.43 7.58
N TYR A 359 -15.02 -44.70 7.20
CA TYR A 359 -14.28 -45.79 7.90
C TYR A 359 -14.23 -47.00 6.93
N VAL A 360 -13.23 -47.88 6.80
CA VAL A 360 -11.82 -48.01 7.19
C VAL A 360 -11.30 -49.31 6.53
N ALA A 361 -9.99 -49.36 6.26
CA ALA A 361 -9.09 -50.53 6.05
C ALA A 361 -9.45 -51.66 5.06
N LEU A 362 -8.48 -52.01 4.20
CA LEU A 362 -7.71 -53.26 4.31
C LEU A 362 -6.51 -53.30 3.33
N ALA A 363 -5.34 -53.03 3.90
CA ALA A 363 -4.06 -53.75 3.77
C ALA A 363 -3.54 -54.37 2.44
N LYS A 364 -2.32 -53.91 2.08
CA LYS A 364 -1.08 -54.65 1.72
C LYS A 364 -0.99 -55.44 0.38
N LYS A 365 -0.07 -55.01 -0.51
CA LYS A 365 1.23 -55.70 -0.80
C LYS A 365 2.12 -54.96 -1.82
N LYS A 366 3.43 -55.06 -1.59
CA LYS A 366 4.59 -54.54 -2.36
C LYS A 366 4.69 -55.09 -3.79
N HIS A 367 5.21 -54.30 -4.74
CA HIS A 367 6.35 -54.64 -5.60
C HIS A 367 6.93 -53.39 -6.32
N ARG A 368 8.27 -53.31 -6.39
CA ARG A 368 9.08 -52.32 -7.15
C ARG A 368 10.05 -53.12 -8.02
N VAL A 369 10.13 -52.87 -9.34
CA VAL A 369 11.34 -53.03 -10.18
C VAL A 369 11.27 -52.03 -11.37
N ASN A 370 12.45 -51.61 -11.81
CA ASN A 370 12.90 -50.38 -12.48
C ASN A 370 12.76 -50.31 -14.03
N PRO A 371 12.97 -49.12 -14.63
CA PRO A 371 12.74 -48.82 -16.05
C PRO A 371 13.94 -49.16 -16.95
N ILE A 372 13.65 -49.45 -18.23
CA ILE A 372 14.65 -49.61 -19.32
C ILE A 372 14.40 -48.55 -20.38
N THR A 373 15.47 -47.89 -20.77
CA THR A 373 15.60 -46.89 -21.83
C THR A 373 15.59 -47.47 -23.25
N ASP A 374 15.09 -46.64 -24.16
CA ASP A 374 15.43 -46.55 -25.59
C ASP A 374 14.56 -47.28 -26.65
N SER A 375 14.26 -46.48 -27.67
CA SER A 375 13.48 -46.60 -28.92
C SER A 375 13.29 -47.98 -29.57
N ARG A 376 12.54 -48.89 -28.92
CA ARG A 376 11.89 -50.04 -29.58
C ARG A 376 10.39 -50.02 -29.31
N ARG A 377 9.60 -50.65 -30.20
CA ARG A 377 8.16 -50.90 -30.01
C ARG A 377 7.88 -51.15 -28.53
N ILE A 378 7.13 -50.25 -27.91
CA ILE A 378 6.79 -50.31 -26.49
C ILE A 378 6.06 -51.64 -26.26
N ASP A 379 6.75 -52.57 -25.61
CA ASP A 379 6.25 -53.89 -25.23
C ASP A 379 5.12 -53.71 -24.21
N ASP A 380 4.07 -54.53 -24.30
CA ASP A 380 2.89 -54.43 -23.43
C ASP A 380 3.24 -54.73 -21.95
N SER A 381 4.45 -55.24 -21.69
CA SER A 381 5.02 -55.50 -20.36
C SER A 381 5.31 -54.24 -19.53
N VAL A 382 5.51 -53.07 -20.15
CA VAL A 382 5.74 -51.78 -19.44
C VAL A 382 4.49 -51.32 -18.66
N PHE A 383 3.31 -51.81 -19.05
CA PHE A 383 2.03 -51.46 -18.42
C PHE A 383 1.54 -52.50 -17.41
N PHE A 384 2.42 -53.36 -16.89
CA PHE A 384 2.06 -54.40 -15.92
C PHE A 384 1.52 -53.76 -14.62
N GLY A 385 0.23 -53.94 -14.35
CA GLY A 385 -0.49 -53.29 -13.24
C GLY A 385 -1.22 -52.00 -13.60
N LEU A 386 -0.98 -51.44 -14.79
CA LEU A 386 -1.65 -50.25 -15.32
C LEU A 386 -2.68 -50.59 -16.42
N LYS A 387 -2.68 -51.84 -16.91
CA LYS A 387 -3.70 -52.34 -17.84
C LYS A 387 -5.01 -52.60 -17.10
N VAL A 388 -6.06 -51.91 -17.53
CA VAL A 388 -7.40 -52.02 -16.94
C VAL A 388 -8.36 -52.71 -17.92
N PRO A 389 -9.07 -53.77 -17.50
CA PRO A 389 -10.17 -54.34 -18.28
C PRO A 389 -11.32 -53.33 -18.42
N PHE A 390 -11.85 -53.16 -19.63
CA PHE A 390 -12.89 -52.14 -19.88
C PHE A 390 -14.19 -52.43 -19.13
N ASP A 391 -14.47 -53.69 -18.85
CA ASP A 391 -15.63 -54.20 -18.10
C ASP A 391 -15.56 -53.90 -16.59
N GLU A 392 -14.38 -53.57 -16.05
CA GLU A 392 -14.23 -53.11 -14.66
C GLU A 392 -14.55 -51.63 -14.47
N ILE A 393 -14.85 -50.91 -15.56
CA ILE A 393 -15.07 -49.46 -15.56
C ILE A 393 -16.56 -49.17 -15.76
N GLU A 394 -17.18 -48.57 -14.75
CA GLU A 394 -18.57 -48.12 -14.84
C GLU A 394 -18.59 -46.69 -15.39
N ILE A 395 -19.01 -46.53 -16.65
CA ILE A 395 -19.12 -45.21 -17.28
C ILE A 395 -20.43 -44.55 -16.84
N GLU A 396 -20.33 -43.36 -16.25
CA GLU A 396 -21.50 -42.63 -15.75
C GLU A 396 -21.99 -41.58 -16.76
N SER A 397 -21.18 -40.55 -17.01
CA SER A 397 -21.57 -39.39 -17.80
C SER A 397 -20.39 -38.84 -18.62
N GLN A 398 -20.71 -38.19 -19.74
CA GLN A 398 -19.70 -37.50 -20.53
C GLN A 398 -19.40 -36.13 -19.92
N ILE A 399 -18.12 -35.83 -19.69
CA ILE A 399 -17.66 -34.58 -19.06
C ILE A 399 -16.84 -33.68 -19.99
N GLY A 400 -16.35 -34.20 -21.13
CA GLY A 400 -15.60 -33.39 -22.09
C GLY A 400 -15.46 -34.03 -23.46
N THR A 401 -15.15 -33.23 -24.48
CA THR A 401 -14.85 -33.70 -25.84
C THR A 401 -13.73 -32.85 -26.42
N GLY A 402 -12.69 -33.49 -26.93
CA GLY A 402 -11.54 -32.82 -27.53
C GLY A 402 -11.05 -33.51 -28.81
N THR A 403 -10.00 -32.96 -29.42
CA THR A 403 -9.41 -33.44 -30.68
C THR A 403 -8.94 -34.90 -30.61
N PHE A 404 -8.58 -35.37 -29.42
CA PHE A 404 -8.02 -36.70 -29.17
C PHE A 404 -9.03 -37.73 -28.63
N GLY A 405 -10.29 -37.35 -28.37
CA GLY A 405 -11.30 -38.27 -27.85
C GLY A 405 -12.38 -37.62 -26.96
N VAL A 406 -13.21 -38.46 -26.34
CA VAL A 406 -14.27 -38.06 -25.41
C VAL A 406 -13.88 -38.47 -23.99
N VAL A 407 -14.08 -37.56 -23.04
CA VAL A 407 -13.78 -37.78 -21.62
C VAL A 407 -15.08 -38.05 -20.87
N TYR A 408 -15.10 -39.12 -20.09
CA TYR A 408 -16.22 -39.54 -19.25
C TYR A 408 -15.85 -39.48 -17.77
N LYS A 409 -16.82 -39.15 -16.92
CA LYS A 409 -16.79 -39.51 -15.50
C LYS A 409 -17.10 -41.00 -15.40
N ALA A 410 -16.25 -41.75 -14.71
CA ALA A 410 -16.43 -43.18 -14.51
C ALA A 410 -16.07 -43.58 -13.09
N PHE A 411 -16.56 -44.74 -12.66
CA PHE A 411 -16.23 -45.33 -11.38
C PHE A 411 -15.31 -46.54 -11.59
N TYR A 412 -14.16 -46.55 -10.90
CA TYR A 412 -13.17 -47.62 -10.98
C TYR A 412 -12.51 -47.81 -9.61
N LYS A 413 -12.49 -49.05 -9.10
CA LYS A 413 -11.90 -49.44 -7.82
C LYS A 413 -12.31 -48.55 -6.64
N GLY A 414 -13.61 -48.27 -6.53
CA GLY A 414 -14.16 -47.51 -5.40
C GLY A 414 -13.93 -46.00 -5.47
N LYS A 415 -13.46 -45.48 -6.61
CA LYS A 415 -13.18 -44.05 -6.81
C LYS A 415 -13.77 -43.55 -8.12
N HIS A 416 -14.22 -42.29 -8.12
CA HIS A 416 -14.52 -41.58 -9.36
C HIS A 416 -13.22 -41.21 -10.07
N ILE A 417 -13.20 -41.39 -11.38
CA ILE A 417 -12.05 -41.18 -12.27
C ILE A 417 -12.47 -40.42 -13.53
N ALA A 418 -11.48 -39.84 -14.23
CA ALA A 418 -11.65 -39.34 -15.58
C ALA A 418 -11.19 -40.40 -16.59
N LEU A 419 -12.08 -40.79 -17.51
CA LEU A 419 -11.85 -41.79 -18.55
C LEU A 419 -11.83 -41.11 -19.93
N LYS A 420 -10.66 -40.87 -20.51
CA LYS A 420 -10.51 -40.34 -21.86
C LYS A 420 -10.50 -41.49 -22.87
N ARG A 421 -11.56 -41.63 -23.66
CA ARG A 421 -11.73 -42.64 -24.72
C ARG A 421 -11.39 -42.06 -26.09
N LEU A 422 -10.46 -42.68 -26.80
CA LEU A 422 -10.10 -42.27 -28.16
C LEU A 422 -11.20 -42.69 -29.15
N LEU A 423 -11.71 -41.76 -29.95
CA LEU A 423 -12.73 -42.04 -30.97
C LEU A 423 -12.09 -42.36 -32.32
N ALA A 424 -12.18 -43.62 -32.78
CA ALA A 424 -11.88 -43.98 -34.17
C ALA A 424 -12.63 -45.25 -34.58
N GLN A 425 -13.11 -45.32 -35.83
CA GLN A 425 -13.69 -46.56 -36.40
C GLN A 425 -12.63 -47.64 -36.66
N ARG A 426 -11.37 -47.23 -36.92
CA ARG A 426 -10.16 -48.06 -36.98
C ARG A 426 -8.96 -47.23 -36.55
N TYR A 427 -8.13 -47.72 -35.63
CA TYR A 427 -6.90 -47.03 -35.22
C TYR A 427 -5.75 -47.31 -36.20
N SER A 428 -5.05 -46.27 -36.64
CA SER A 428 -3.81 -46.44 -37.41
C SER A 428 -2.68 -46.91 -36.49
N ALA A 429 -1.67 -47.59 -37.03
CA ALA A 429 -0.49 -48.00 -36.26
C ALA A 429 0.21 -46.79 -35.60
N LYS A 430 0.18 -45.61 -36.26
CA LYS A 430 0.70 -44.36 -35.72
C LYS A 430 -0.10 -43.88 -34.50
N THR A 431 -1.44 -43.87 -34.59
CA THR A 431 -2.32 -43.45 -33.48
C THR A 431 -2.15 -44.32 -32.24
N VAL A 432 -2.00 -45.64 -32.42
CA VAL A 432 -1.74 -46.56 -31.31
C VAL A 432 -0.35 -46.29 -30.70
N GLN A 433 0.64 -45.98 -31.53
CA GLN A 433 1.99 -45.66 -31.07
C GLN A 433 2.06 -44.33 -30.32
N ASP A 434 1.38 -43.28 -30.82
CA ASP A 434 1.29 -41.97 -30.16
C ASP A 434 0.61 -42.11 -28.79
N PHE A 435 -0.45 -42.92 -28.71
CA PHE A 435 -1.12 -43.25 -27.44
C PHE A 435 -0.18 -43.99 -26.48
N LYS A 436 0.57 -45.00 -26.96
CA LYS A 436 1.57 -45.72 -26.13
C LYS A 436 2.69 -44.78 -25.65
N ASN A 437 3.08 -43.79 -26.46
CA ASN A 437 4.09 -42.80 -26.07
C ASN A 437 3.56 -41.89 -24.95
N GLU A 438 2.33 -41.38 -25.06
CA GLU A 438 1.67 -40.61 -23.99
C GLU A 438 1.62 -41.40 -22.67
N LEU A 439 1.24 -42.67 -22.73
CA LEU A 439 1.22 -43.55 -21.56
C LEU A 439 2.61 -43.78 -20.97
N SER A 440 3.65 -43.89 -21.79
CA SER A 440 5.02 -44.09 -21.31
C SER A 440 5.52 -42.88 -20.51
N ILE A 441 5.21 -41.67 -20.96
CA ILE A 441 5.52 -40.43 -20.24
C ILE A 441 4.69 -40.39 -18.95
N LEU A 442 3.36 -40.52 -19.02
CA LEU A 442 2.48 -40.47 -17.84
C LEU A 442 2.83 -41.50 -16.77
N SER A 443 3.33 -42.68 -17.15
CA SER A 443 3.69 -43.75 -16.20
C SER A 443 4.85 -43.41 -15.27
N ILE A 444 5.69 -42.43 -15.64
CA ILE A 444 6.85 -42.01 -14.84
C ILE A 444 6.64 -40.71 -14.07
N LEU A 445 5.55 -39.97 -14.34
CA LEU A 445 5.29 -38.68 -13.70
C LEU A 445 4.60 -38.87 -12.35
N GLN A 446 5.22 -38.35 -11.29
CA GLN A 446 4.66 -38.32 -9.96
C GLN A 446 4.95 -36.96 -9.32
N HIS A 447 3.94 -36.09 -9.31
CA HIS A 447 4.04 -34.76 -8.74
C HIS A 447 2.65 -34.29 -8.28
N PRO A 448 2.52 -33.59 -7.13
CA PRO A 448 1.22 -33.11 -6.64
C PRO A 448 0.49 -32.19 -7.63
N ASN A 449 1.23 -31.47 -8.47
CA ASN A 449 0.68 -30.58 -9.51
C ASN A 449 0.65 -31.20 -10.92
N ILE A 450 0.71 -32.53 -11.04
CA ILE A 450 0.47 -33.25 -12.30
C ILE A 450 -0.68 -34.22 -12.08
N VAL A 451 -1.58 -34.34 -13.06
CA VAL A 451 -2.72 -35.25 -12.96
C VAL A 451 -2.25 -36.70 -12.78
N ALA A 452 -2.74 -37.37 -11.75
CA ALA A 452 -2.36 -38.72 -11.40
C ALA A 452 -2.89 -39.71 -12.44
N PHE A 453 -1.97 -40.44 -13.07
CA PHE A 453 -2.27 -41.51 -14.00
C PHE A 453 -2.62 -42.81 -13.25
N LEU A 454 -3.79 -43.39 -13.55
CA LEU A 454 -4.34 -44.55 -12.83
C LEU A 454 -4.28 -45.84 -13.64
N GLY A 455 -4.24 -45.75 -14.97
CA GLY A 455 -4.15 -46.90 -15.86
C GLY A 455 -4.70 -46.62 -17.25
N ALA A 456 -4.70 -47.64 -18.11
CA ALA A 456 -5.18 -47.55 -19.48
C ALA A 456 -5.85 -48.83 -19.95
N VAL A 457 -6.85 -48.69 -20.80
CA VAL A 457 -7.43 -49.78 -21.59
C VAL A 457 -6.68 -49.84 -22.91
N LEU A 458 -6.00 -50.97 -23.14
CA LEU A 458 -5.09 -51.16 -24.28
C LEU A 458 -5.66 -52.07 -25.37
N SER A 459 -6.89 -52.57 -25.20
CA SER A 459 -7.50 -53.58 -26.10
C SER A 459 -8.38 -52.92 -27.17
N PRO A 460 -7.97 -52.90 -28.46
CA PRO A 460 -8.83 -52.42 -29.55
C PRO A 460 -10.15 -53.22 -29.60
N PRO A 461 -11.29 -52.60 -29.99
CA PRO A 461 -11.44 -51.27 -30.58
C PRO A 461 -11.61 -50.13 -29.55
N THR A 462 -11.26 -50.34 -28.28
CA THR A 462 -11.46 -49.33 -27.22
C THR A 462 -10.14 -49.00 -26.55
N LEU A 463 -9.56 -47.85 -26.88
CA LEU A 463 -8.40 -47.30 -26.17
C LEU A 463 -8.85 -46.21 -25.20
N CYS A 464 -8.51 -46.36 -23.93
CA CYS A 464 -8.86 -45.41 -22.87
C CYS A 464 -7.68 -45.08 -21.96
N LEU A 465 -7.58 -43.82 -21.57
CA LEU A 465 -6.68 -43.30 -20.53
C LEU A 465 -7.48 -43.02 -19.26
N LEU A 466 -7.04 -43.53 -18.12
CA LEU A 466 -7.65 -43.31 -16.81
C LEU A 466 -6.76 -42.41 -15.97
N THR A 467 -7.30 -41.30 -15.49
CA THR A 467 -6.64 -40.38 -14.56
C THR A 467 -7.53 -40.06 -13.37
N GLU A 468 -6.97 -39.44 -12.34
CA GLU A 468 -7.81 -38.83 -11.29
C GLU A 468 -8.82 -37.85 -11.90
N LEU A 469 -9.99 -37.76 -11.25
CA LEU A 469 -11.03 -36.81 -11.61
C LEU A 469 -10.78 -35.48 -10.89
N CYS A 470 -10.68 -34.38 -11.63
CA CYS A 470 -10.64 -33.02 -11.11
C CYS A 470 -12.01 -32.35 -11.26
N ALA A 471 -12.23 -31.25 -10.52
CA ALA A 471 -13.50 -30.52 -10.53
C ALA A 471 -13.77 -29.79 -11.85
N GLY A 472 -12.72 -29.40 -12.58
CA GLY A 472 -12.81 -28.74 -13.89
C GLY A 472 -11.43 -28.30 -14.40
N SER A 473 -11.38 -27.53 -15.48
CA SER A 473 -10.16 -26.87 -15.97
C SER A 473 -10.06 -25.42 -15.50
N LEU A 474 -8.88 -24.81 -15.64
CA LEU A 474 -8.68 -23.38 -15.44
C LEU A 474 -9.54 -22.59 -16.45
N ALA A 475 -9.70 -23.07 -17.67
CA ALA A 475 -10.59 -22.45 -18.64
C ALA A 475 -12.05 -22.41 -18.16
N ASP A 476 -12.53 -23.47 -17.49
CA ASP A 476 -13.86 -23.53 -16.88
C ASP A 476 -13.95 -22.59 -15.67
N LEU A 477 -12.92 -22.59 -14.81
CA LEU A 477 -12.83 -21.71 -13.65
C LEU A 477 -12.90 -20.23 -14.07
N LEU A 478 -12.10 -19.84 -15.07
CA LEU A 478 -12.12 -18.49 -15.63
C LEU A 478 -13.44 -18.17 -16.33
N GLN A 479 -14.12 -19.15 -16.91
CA GLN A 479 -15.45 -18.96 -17.51
C GLN A 479 -16.52 -18.71 -16.45
N LEU A 480 -16.53 -19.47 -15.34
CA LEU A 480 -17.44 -19.26 -14.20
C LEU A 480 -17.20 -17.89 -13.56
N ALA A 481 -15.95 -17.49 -13.50
CA ALA A 481 -15.57 -16.20 -12.98
C ALA A 481 -16.04 -15.08 -13.97
N ARG A 482 -15.90 -15.26 -15.29
CA ARG A 482 -16.44 -14.35 -16.33
C ARG A 482 -17.96 -14.21 -16.29
N SER A 483 -18.67 -15.30 -15.96
CA SER A 483 -20.12 -15.28 -15.79
C SER A 483 -20.58 -14.80 -14.40
N GLN A 484 -19.66 -14.33 -13.56
CA GLN A 484 -19.92 -13.86 -12.18
C GLN A 484 -20.56 -14.92 -11.27
N GLN A 485 -20.34 -16.20 -11.57
CA GLN A 485 -20.82 -17.33 -10.76
C GLN A 485 -19.83 -17.71 -9.66
N LEU A 486 -18.58 -17.22 -9.74
CA LEU A 486 -17.53 -17.46 -8.76
C LEU A 486 -16.62 -16.24 -8.62
N ASN A 487 -16.35 -15.83 -7.38
CA ASN A 487 -15.38 -14.76 -7.09
C ASN A 487 -14.00 -15.38 -6.80
N ILE A 488 -12.97 -14.94 -7.53
CA ILE A 488 -11.60 -15.44 -7.42
C ILE A 488 -10.72 -14.33 -6.85
N THR A 489 -9.80 -14.63 -5.91
CA THR A 489 -8.88 -13.65 -5.30
C THR A 489 -7.50 -13.66 -5.96
N TRP A 490 -6.71 -12.59 -5.76
CA TRP A 490 -5.31 -12.53 -6.21
C TRP A 490 -4.45 -13.62 -5.56
N GLY A 491 -4.73 -13.95 -4.29
CA GLY A 491 -4.09 -15.08 -3.61
C GLY A 491 -4.34 -16.40 -4.34
N LEU A 492 -5.60 -16.69 -4.72
CA LEU A 492 -5.94 -17.93 -5.40
C LEU A 492 -5.28 -18.02 -6.81
N THR A 493 -5.27 -16.94 -7.58
CA THR A 493 -4.61 -16.96 -8.90
C THR A 493 -3.10 -17.13 -8.78
N LEU A 494 -2.46 -16.51 -7.79
CA LEU A 494 -1.02 -16.70 -7.53
C LEU A 494 -0.70 -18.14 -7.12
N GLU A 495 -1.57 -18.79 -6.34
CA GLU A 495 -1.42 -20.22 -6.00
C GLU A 495 -1.56 -21.12 -7.22
N ILE A 496 -2.54 -20.88 -8.09
CA ILE A 496 -2.72 -21.62 -9.36
C ILE A 496 -1.50 -21.44 -10.28
N ALA A 497 -1.00 -20.20 -10.39
CA ALA A 497 0.20 -19.89 -11.17
C ALA A 497 1.42 -20.65 -10.63
N LEU A 498 1.64 -20.57 -9.32
CA LEU A 498 2.74 -21.23 -8.62
C LEU A 498 2.70 -22.76 -8.80
N ASP A 499 1.53 -23.37 -8.67
CA ASP A 499 1.32 -24.81 -8.88
C ASP A 499 1.67 -25.23 -10.31
N CYS A 500 1.24 -24.46 -11.31
CA CYS A 500 1.59 -24.71 -12.71
C CYS A 500 3.11 -24.57 -12.93
N ALA A 501 3.75 -23.56 -12.35
CA ALA A 501 5.19 -23.36 -12.46
C ALA A 501 5.97 -24.52 -11.82
N LYS A 502 5.53 -25.03 -10.66
CA LYS A 502 6.10 -26.21 -9.99
C LYS A 502 6.00 -27.47 -10.85
N ALA A 503 4.84 -27.71 -11.48
CA ALA A 503 4.66 -28.82 -12.41
C ALA A 503 5.65 -28.75 -13.59
N CYS A 504 5.81 -27.57 -14.19
CA CYS A 504 6.71 -27.39 -15.32
C CYS A 504 8.19 -27.49 -14.92
N ALA A 505 8.56 -26.94 -13.76
CA ALA A 505 9.91 -27.11 -13.19
C ALA A 505 10.27 -28.58 -13.01
N TYR A 506 9.33 -29.38 -12.49
CA TYR A 506 9.50 -30.83 -12.35
C TYR A 506 9.75 -31.51 -13.70
N LEU A 507 8.93 -31.23 -14.73
CA LEU A 507 9.09 -31.82 -16.06
C LEU A 507 10.45 -31.50 -16.70
N HIS A 508 10.90 -30.25 -16.57
CA HIS A 508 12.17 -29.79 -17.13
C HIS A 508 13.39 -30.31 -16.35
N ALA A 509 13.21 -30.66 -15.07
CA ALA A 509 14.25 -31.25 -14.23
C ALA A 509 14.45 -32.76 -14.46
N LEU A 510 13.51 -33.44 -15.15
CA LEU A 510 13.67 -34.86 -15.51
C LEU A 510 14.87 -35.07 -16.44
N ASN A 511 15.40 -36.29 -16.46
CA ASN A 511 16.50 -36.67 -17.34
C ASN A 511 16.15 -37.97 -18.08
N PRO A 512 15.86 -37.92 -19.40
CA PRO A 512 15.79 -36.72 -20.26
C PRO A 512 14.68 -35.75 -19.85
N SER A 513 14.83 -34.46 -20.18
CA SER A 513 13.84 -33.44 -19.83
C SER A 513 12.57 -33.66 -20.66
N VAL A 514 11.41 -33.40 -20.05
CA VAL A 514 10.13 -33.56 -20.72
C VAL A 514 9.57 -32.19 -21.07
N LEU A 515 9.35 -31.95 -22.36
CA LEU A 515 8.64 -30.76 -22.83
C LEU A 515 7.15 -31.06 -22.93
N HIS A 516 6.32 -30.17 -22.38
CA HIS A 516 4.87 -30.34 -22.42
C HIS A 516 4.31 -30.02 -23.81
N ARG A 517 4.71 -28.88 -24.40
CA ARG A 517 4.36 -28.38 -25.74
C ARG A 517 2.91 -27.94 -25.99
N ASP A 518 2.03 -28.05 -24.99
CA ASP A 518 0.64 -27.54 -25.07
C ASP A 518 0.14 -26.99 -23.73
N ILE A 519 0.91 -26.08 -23.10
CA ILE A 519 0.50 -25.42 -21.85
C ILE A 519 -0.56 -24.35 -22.17
N LYS A 520 -1.76 -24.51 -21.62
CA LYS A 520 -2.93 -23.61 -21.79
C LYS A 520 -3.97 -23.84 -20.70
N GLY A 521 -4.89 -22.91 -20.50
CA GLY A 521 -5.94 -23.02 -19.47
C GLY A 521 -6.84 -24.28 -19.57
N GLU A 522 -7.02 -24.86 -20.76
CA GLU A 522 -7.81 -26.10 -20.95
C GLU A 522 -7.09 -27.35 -20.39
N ASN A 523 -5.76 -27.31 -20.29
CA ASN A 523 -4.93 -28.44 -19.85
C ASN A 523 -4.47 -28.31 -18.38
N LEU A 524 -4.85 -27.22 -17.71
CA LEU A 524 -4.61 -26.99 -16.28
C LEU A 524 -5.88 -27.35 -15.52
N LEU A 525 -5.90 -28.49 -14.83
CA LEU A 525 -7.05 -28.99 -14.09
C LEU A 525 -7.06 -28.46 -12.66
N ILE A 526 -8.25 -28.19 -12.14
CA ILE A 526 -8.48 -27.63 -10.80
C ILE A 526 -9.15 -28.70 -9.92
N THR A 527 -8.54 -29.00 -8.77
CA THR A 527 -9.11 -29.93 -7.78
C THR A 527 -10.26 -29.29 -6.99
N GLU A 528 -10.99 -30.08 -6.20
CA GLU A 528 -12.04 -29.56 -5.29
C GLU A 528 -11.48 -28.55 -4.27
N ASP A 529 -10.21 -28.69 -3.87
CA ASP A 529 -9.49 -27.78 -2.98
C ASP A 529 -8.80 -26.61 -3.71
N PHE A 530 -9.17 -26.34 -4.97
CA PHE A 530 -8.61 -25.26 -5.80
C PHE A 530 -7.09 -25.33 -6.05
N ARG A 531 -6.49 -26.53 -6.03
CA ARG A 531 -5.10 -26.74 -6.47
C ARG A 531 -5.03 -27.00 -7.97
N CYS A 532 -3.96 -26.55 -8.61
CA CYS A 532 -3.76 -26.71 -10.05
C CYS A 532 -2.90 -27.94 -10.36
N LYS A 533 -3.33 -28.71 -11.37
CA LYS A 533 -2.66 -29.90 -11.89
C LYS A 533 -2.54 -29.87 -13.41
N LEU A 534 -1.33 -30.01 -13.94
CA LEU A 534 -1.08 -30.09 -15.38
C LEU A 534 -1.52 -31.45 -15.95
N SER A 535 -2.14 -31.43 -17.13
CA SER A 535 -2.71 -32.59 -17.82
C SER A 535 -2.50 -32.52 -19.33
N ASP A 536 -2.91 -33.58 -20.05
CA ASP A 536 -2.85 -33.74 -21.51
C ASP A 536 -1.43 -33.79 -22.10
N PHE A 537 -0.75 -34.92 -21.86
CA PHE A 537 0.62 -35.19 -22.31
C PHE A 537 0.71 -35.78 -23.72
N GLY A 538 -0.38 -35.76 -24.49
CA GLY A 538 -0.45 -36.35 -25.84
C GLY A 538 0.50 -35.69 -26.85
N LEU A 539 0.91 -34.45 -26.58
CA LEU A 539 1.94 -33.74 -27.34
C LEU A 539 3.28 -33.68 -26.60
N SER A 540 3.48 -34.33 -25.45
CA SER A 540 4.75 -34.24 -24.73
C SER A 540 5.87 -35.03 -25.41
N ARG A 541 7.12 -34.63 -25.16
CA ARG A 541 8.30 -35.32 -25.72
C ARG A 541 9.48 -35.23 -24.77
N SER A 542 10.16 -36.36 -24.58
CA SER A 542 11.46 -36.40 -23.92
C SER A 542 12.55 -35.92 -24.86
N LEU A 543 13.38 -34.98 -24.41
CA LEU A 543 14.53 -34.45 -25.12
C LEU A 543 15.80 -34.64 -24.28
N ASP A 544 16.84 -35.20 -24.89
CA ASP A 544 18.17 -35.20 -24.29
C ASP A 544 18.71 -33.76 -24.26
N LYS A 545 19.51 -33.42 -23.25
CA LYS A 545 20.00 -32.04 -22.98
C LYS A 545 20.75 -31.35 -24.14
N ASN A 546 21.09 -32.09 -25.20
CA ASN A 546 21.78 -31.60 -26.40
C ASN A 546 20.94 -31.72 -27.70
N THR A 547 19.64 -31.99 -27.59
CA THR A 547 18.77 -32.25 -28.75
C THR A 547 17.66 -31.20 -28.82
N SER A 548 17.43 -30.62 -30.00
CA SER A 548 16.32 -29.70 -30.27
C SER A 548 15.18 -30.41 -30.99
N ALA A 549 13.95 -29.92 -30.81
CA ALA A 549 12.81 -30.36 -31.60
C ALA A 549 12.45 -29.32 -32.68
N GLN A 550 11.85 -29.79 -33.79
CA GLN A 550 11.45 -28.96 -34.95
C GLN A 550 9.98 -29.15 -35.36
N THR A 551 9.20 -29.87 -34.56
CA THR A 551 7.81 -30.23 -34.93
C THR A 551 6.84 -29.12 -34.55
N MET A 552 6.22 -28.49 -35.53
CA MET A 552 5.14 -27.51 -35.31
C MET A 552 3.91 -28.21 -34.69
N CYS A 553 3.72 -28.06 -33.38
CA CYS A 553 2.62 -28.67 -32.62
C CYS A 553 2.23 -27.79 -31.43
N GLY A 554 0.98 -27.94 -30.95
CA GLY A 554 0.38 -27.17 -29.85
C GLY A 554 -0.67 -26.17 -30.32
N THR A 555 -1.32 -25.49 -29.37
CA THR A 555 -2.46 -24.61 -29.65
C THR A 555 -2.00 -23.20 -30.06
N PRO A 556 -2.33 -22.67 -31.26
CA PRO A 556 -1.72 -21.47 -31.83
C PRO A 556 -1.66 -20.21 -30.93
N ARG A 557 -2.63 -20.02 -30.04
CA ARG A 557 -2.70 -18.81 -29.17
C ARG A 557 -1.63 -18.78 -28.07
N TRP A 558 -1.02 -19.91 -27.73
CA TRP A 558 0.01 -20.02 -26.69
C TRP A 558 1.38 -20.44 -27.26
N LEU A 559 1.50 -20.59 -28.57
CA LEU A 559 2.75 -21.03 -29.23
C LEU A 559 3.80 -19.93 -29.29
N ALA A 560 5.04 -20.32 -29.02
CA ALA A 560 6.20 -19.46 -29.12
C ALA A 560 6.55 -19.12 -30.59
N PRO A 561 7.14 -17.94 -30.88
CA PRO A 561 7.43 -17.50 -32.24
C PRO A 561 8.35 -18.46 -33.01
N GLU A 562 9.36 -19.04 -32.34
CA GLU A 562 10.29 -20.01 -32.94
C GLU A 562 9.59 -21.29 -33.44
N VAL A 563 8.47 -21.70 -32.82
CA VAL A 563 7.69 -22.86 -33.25
C VAL A 563 6.93 -22.55 -34.55
N PHE A 564 6.41 -21.32 -34.69
CA PHE A 564 5.77 -20.88 -35.93
C PHE A 564 6.77 -20.73 -37.09
N ARG A 565 8.02 -20.35 -36.79
CA ARG A 565 9.10 -20.24 -37.77
C ARG A 565 9.70 -21.59 -38.18
N GLY A 566 9.33 -22.68 -37.49
CA GLY A 566 9.85 -24.02 -37.75
C GLY A 566 11.33 -24.16 -37.35
N GLU A 567 11.77 -23.38 -36.37
CA GLU A 567 13.14 -23.38 -35.86
C GLU A 567 13.35 -24.51 -34.83
N ASP A 568 14.62 -24.79 -34.53
CA ASP A 568 15.00 -25.64 -33.42
C ASP A 568 14.62 -24.97 -32.09
N TYR A 569 13.92 -25.70 -31.22
CA TYR A 569 13.45 -25.17 -29.95
C TYR A 569 13.76 -26.08 -28.76
N SER A 570 13.80 -25.47 -27.57
CA SER A 570 14.08 -26.13 -26.28
C SER A 570 12.90 -26.01 -25.32
N GLU A 571 13.09 -26.36 -24.04
CA GLU A 571 12.13 -26.21 -22.95
C GLU A 571 11.59 -24.78 -22.78
N LYS A 572 12.26 -23.77 -23.35
CA LYS A 572 11.87 -22.36 -23.33
C LYS A 572 10.54 -22.07 -24.03
N ILE A 573 10.04 -22.97 -24.88
CA ILE A 573 8.69 -22.81 -25.46
C ILE A 573 7.59 -22.97 -24.41
N ASP A 574 7.80 -23.82 -23.40
CA ASP A 574 6.85 -24.02 -22.31
C ASP A 574 6.82 -22.77 -21.40
N VAL A 575 7.97 -22.10 -21.23
CA VAL A 575 8.08 -20.82 -20.49
C VAL A 575 7.29 -19.72 -21.21
N TYR A 576 7.36 -19.65 -22.54
CA TYR A 576 6.56 -18.72 -23.34
C TYR A 576 5.06 -19.00 -23.17
N SER A 577 4.65 -20.25 -23.37
CA SER A 577 3.24 -20.65 -23.20
C SER A 577 2.73 -20.34 -21.80
N TYR A 578 3.56 -20.54 -20.78
CA TYR A 578 3.25 -20.16 -19.40
C TYR A 578 3.08 -18.64 -19.23
N GLY A 579 3.91 -17.80 -19.87
CA GLY A 579 3.73 -16.35 -19.88
C GLY A 579 2.37 -15.92 -20.43
N ILE A 580 1.89 -16.60 -21.48
CA ILE A 580 0.55 -16.37 -22.04
C ILE A 580 -0.55 -16.89 -21.09
N VAL A 581 -0.33 -18.01 -20.40
CA VAL A 581 -1.25 -18.50 -19.35
C VAL A 581 -1.34 -17.54 -18.16
N LEU A 582 -0.22 -16.96 -17.71
CA LEU A 582 -0.23 -15.94 -16.68
C LEU A 582 -1.12 -14.77 -17.09
N TRP A 583 -1.00 -14.32 -18.34
CA TRP A 583 -1.86 -13.28 -18.87
C TRP A 583 -3.34 -13.71 -18.91
N GLU A 584 -3.64 -14.93 -19.37
CA GLU A 584 -5.01 -15.49 -19.36
C GLU A 584 -5.60 -15.54 -17.95
N LEU A 585 -4.79 -15.94 -16.97
CA LEU A 585 -5.15 -16.09 -15.56
C LEU A 585 -5.39 -14.74 -14.86
N PHE A 586 -4.57 -13.74 -15.14
CA PHE A 586 -4.66 -12.42 -14.50
C PHE A 586 -5.57 -11.44 -15.24
N CYS A 587 -5.75 -11.60 -16.56
CA CYS A 587 -6.69 -10.78 -17.35
C CYS A 587 -8.08 -11.40 -17.46
N PHE A 588 -8.24 -12.69 -17.13
CA PHE A 588 -9.47 -13.48 -17.31
C PHE A 588 -10.02 -13.51 -18.75
N LYS A 589 -9.17 -13.24 -19.74
CA LYS A 589 -9.50 -13.22 -21.17
C LYS A 589 -8.91 -14.42 -21.87
N LYS A 590 -9.60 -14.92 -22.90
CA LYS A 590 -8.99 -15.83 -23.86
C LYS A 590 -7.97 -15.04 -24.71
N PRO A 591 -6.70 -15.46 -24.81
CA PRO A 591 -5.66 -14.73 -25.54
C PRO A 591 -6.01 -14.54 -27.02
N TYR A 592 -5.75 -13.33 -27.56
CA TYR A 592 -5.89 -12.98 -28.99
C TYR A 592 -7.28 -13.23 -29.61
N LEU A 593 -8.36 -13.16 -28.83
CA LEU A 593 -9.70 -13.59 -29.25
C LEU A 593 -10.17 -12.99 -30.59
N ASP A 594 -9.72 -11.79 -30.93
CA ASP A 594 -10.01 -11.03 -32.14
C ASP A 594 -9.19 -11.43 -33.39
N LYS A 595 -8.25 -12.37 -33.26
CA LYS A 595 -7.39 -12.85 -34.34
C LYS A 595 -7.75 -14.27 -34.76
N ASP A 596 -7.76 -14.54 -36.07
CA ASP A 596 -7.77 -15.90 -36.62
C ASP A 596 -6.38 -16.55 -36.49
N ALA A 597 -6.34 -17.88 -36.52
CA ALA A 597 -5.13 -18.64 -36.22
C ALA A 597 -3.98 -18.43 -37.22
N ILE A 598 -4.29 -18.15 -38.50
CA ILE A 598 -3.27 -18.00 -39.55
C ILE A 598 -2.64 -16.61 -39.42
N ASN A 599 -3.45 -15.55 -39.29
CA ASN A 599 -2.93 -14.20 -39.09
C ASN A 599 -2.19 -14.07 -37.76
N LEU A 600 -2.65 -14.75 -36.70
CA LEU A 600 -1.96 -14.74 -35.41
C LEU A 600 -0.54 -15.31 -35.51
N ALA A 601 -0.36 -16.43 -36.21
CA ALA A 601 0.95 -17.05 -36.40
C ALA A 601 1.95 -16.09 -37.05
N TYR A 602 1.52 -15.37 -38.09
CA TYR A 602 2.37 -14.38 -38.76
C TYR A 602 2.76 -13.23 -37.81
N LEU A 603 1.78 -12.63 -37.13
CA LEU A 603 1.98 -11.46 -36.27
C LEU A 603 2.86 -11.77 -35.05
N VAL A 604 2.69 -12.94 -34.44
CA VAL A 604 3.54 -13.36 -33.31
C VAL A 604 4.97 -13.65 -33.77
N ALA A 605 5.13 -14.34 -34.90
CA ALA A 605 6.44 -14.76 -35.38
C ALA A 605 7.28 -13.63 -36.02
N HIS A 606 6.65 -12.62 -36.61
CA HIS A 606 7.34 -11.60 -37.44
C HIS A 606 7.10 -10.15 -37.01
N GLU A 607 6.02 -9.84 -36.30
CA GLU A 607 5.67 -8.46 -35.88
C GLU A 607 5.74 -8.27 -34.36
N ASP A 608 6.31 -9.25 -33.64
CA ASP A 608 6.46 -9.29 -32.19
C ASP A 608 5.15 -9.04 -31.41
N LEU A 609 4.02 -9.47 -31.95
CA LEU A 609 2.73 -9.31 -31.28
C LEU A 609 2.71 -10.06 -29.93
N ARG A 610 2.29 -9.38 -28.87
CA ARG A 610 2.04 -9.93 -27.52
C ARG A 610 0.68 -9.47 -26.98
N PRO A 611 0.10 -10.15 -25.97
CA PRO A 611 -1.14 -9.71 -25.36
C PRO A 611 -0.95 -8.35 -24.66
N GLU A 612 -1.97 -7.50 -24.70
CA GLU A 612 -1.95 -6.17 -24.07
C GLU A 612 -1.86 -6.28 -22.55
N LEU A 613 -0.89 -5.61 -21.93
CA LEU A 613 -0.75 -5.54 -20.47
C LEU A 613 -1.70 -4.48 -19.91
N LEU A 614 -2.56 -4.90 -18.97
CA LEU A 614 -3.61 -4.04 -18.44
C LEU A 614 -3.11 -3.26 -17.21
N PRO A 615 -3.37 -1.94 -17.09
CA PRO A 615 -2.81 -1.10 -16.03
C PRO A 615 -3.12 -1.53 -14.59
N HIS A 616 -4.18 -2.30 -14.36
CA HIS A 616 -4.57 -2.80 -13.04
C HIS A 616 -3.70 -3.96 -12.54
N ILE A 617 -2.94 -4.61 -13.41
CA ILE A 617 -2.09 -5.74 -13.03
C ILE A 617 -0.81 -5.16 -12.39
N PRO A 618 -0.45 -5.61 -11.17
CA PRO A 618 0.77 -5.18 -10.49
C PRO A 618 2.02 -5.28 -11.38
N GLU A 619 2.88 -4.26 -11.34
CA GLU A 619 4.05 -4.15 -12.23
C GLU A 619 5.03 -5.34 -12.09
N ILE A 620 5.10 -5.96 -10.91
CA ILE A 620 5.89 -7.19 -10.73
C ILE A 620 5.38 -8.33 -11.63
N LEU A 621 4.07 -8.47 -11.81
CA LEU A 621 3.47 -9.48 -12.68
C LEU A 621 3.65 -9.12 -14.16
N HIS A 622 3.60 -7.83 -14.53
CA HIS A 622 3.99 -7.40 -15.89
C HIS A 622 5.41 -7.82 -16.24
N ARG A 623 6.36 -7.64 -15.32
CA ARG A 623 7.76 -8.02 -15.53
C ARG A 623 7.92 -9.52 -15.70
N ILE A 624 7.20 -10.33 -14.90
CA ILE A 624 7.23 -11.79 -15.02
C ILE A 624 6.66 -12.23 -16.36
N MET A 625 5.50 -11.70 -16.78
CA MET A 625 4.91 -12.01 -18.09
C MET A 625 5.87 -11.64 -19.23
N LYS A 626 6.45 -10.43 -19.20
CA LYS A 626 7.42 -9.95 -20.19
C LYS A 626 8.65 -10.84 -20.29
N ALA A 627 9.24 -11.21 -19.15
CA ALA A 627 10.38 -12.11 -19.12
C ALA A 627 10.03 -13.50 -19.68
N CYS A 628 8.83 -14.02 -19.39
CA CYS A 628 8.42 -15.33 -19.85
C CYS A 628 8.18 -15.40 -21.37
N TRP A 629 7.63 -14.35 -21.98
CA TRP A 629 7.30 -14.31 -23.42
C TRP A 629 8.29 -13.52 -24.28
N ASP A 630 9.52 -13.34 -23.80
CA ASP A 630 10.59 -12.64 -24.52
C ASP A 630 10.77 -13.23 -25.93
N PRO A 631 10.93 -12.39 -26.99
CA PRO A 631 11.15 -12.89 -28.35
C PRO A 631 12.35 -13.83 -28.45
N GLU A 632 13.39 -13.59 -27.64
CA GLU A 632 14.61 -14.40 -27.66
C GLU A 632 14.55 -15.53 -26.61
N PRO A 633 14.56 -16.82 -27.01
CA PRO A 633 14.37 -17.93 -26.07
C PRO A 633 15.39 -17.96 -24.92
N VAL A 634 16.62 -17.52 -25.17
CA VAL A 634 17.69 -17.51 -24.15
C VAL A 634 17.49 -16.47 -23.04
N GLN A 635 16.70 -15.42 -23.30
CA GLN A 635 16.40 -14.38 -22.29
C GLN A 635 15.26 -14.80 -21.35
N ARG A 636 14.47 -15.80 -21.74
CA ARG A 636 13.38 -16.30 -20.90
C ARG A 636 13.94 -16.98 -19.65
N PRO A 637 13.34 -16.81 -18.46
CA PRO A 637 13.82 -17.41 -17.22
C PRO A 637 13.69 -18.94 -17.20
N SER A 638 14.27 -19.59 -16.19
CA SER A 638 13.93 -20.98 -15.86
C SER A 638 12.64 -21.02 -15.01
N PHE A 639 11.92 -22.14 -14.98
CA PHE A 639 10.76 -22.25 -14.07
C PHE A 639 11.15 -22.12 -12.59
N SER A 640 12.36 -22.51 -12.18
CA SER A 640 12.87 -22.25 -10.82
C SER A 640 12.94 -20.75 -10.51
N THR A 641 13.41 -19.95 -11.46
CA THR A 641 13.42 -18.48 -11.36
C THR A 641 12.00 -17.92 -11.35
N VAL A 642 11.11 -18.44 -12.19
CA VAL A 642 9.69 -18.02 -12.23
C VAL A 642 8.99 -18.29 -10.90
N ILE A 643 9.23 -19.45 -10.27
CA ILE A 643 8.70 -19.79 -8.94
C ILE A 643 9.14 -18.74 -7.91
N PHE A 644 10.43 -18.41 -7.87
CA PHE A 644 10.96 -17.37 -6.97
C PHE A 644 10.27 -16.02 -7.20
N LEU A 645 10.14 -15.59 -8.46
CA LEU A 645 9.50 -14.31 -8.79
C LEU A 645 8.01 -14.27 -8.41
N ILE A 646 7.30 -15.40 -8.48
CA ILE A 646 5.89 -15.48 -8.08
C ILE A 646 5.75 -15.44 -6.55
N GLU A 647 6.64 -16.10 -5.81
CA GLU A 647 6.66 -15.99 -4.33
C GLU A 647 7.00 -14.56 -3.88
N GLU A 648 7.93 -13.88 -4.57
CA GLU A 648 8.17 -12.44 -4.35
C GLU A 648 6.94 -11.59 -4.67
N ALA A 649 6.21 -11.91 -5.75
CA ALA A 649 4.98 -11.22 -6.08
C ALA A 649 3.91 -11.37 -4.98
N LYS A 650 3.84 -12.52 -4.30
CA LYS A 650 2.89 -12.74 -3.19
C LYS A 650 3.12 -11.81 -2.00
N ASN A 651 4.33 -11.27 -1.83
CA ASN A 651 4.66 -10.33 -0.74
C ASN A 651 4.20 -8.89 -1.01
N VAL A 652 3.97 -8.54 -2.27
CA VAL A 652 3.64 -7.16 -2.70
C VAL A 652 2.23 -7.02 -3.27
N VAL A 653 1.60 -8.13 -3.67
CA VAL A 653 0.22 -8.16 -4.20
C VAL A 653 -0.77 -8.37 -3.04
N PRO A 654 -1.87 -7.59 -2.95
CA PRO A 654 -2.84 -7.72 -1.86
C PRO A 654 -3.68 -9.01 -2.01
N LEU A 655 -3.27 -10.08 -1.33
CA LEU A 655 -3.75 -11.44 -1.52
C LEU A 655 -5.24 -11.67 -1.22
N ALA A 656 -5.80 -10.95 -0.23
CA ALA A 656 -7.19 -11.08 0.20
C ALA A 656 -8.19 -10.32 -0.70
N THR A 657 -7.71 -9.56 -1.68
CA THR A 657 -8.55 -8.78 -2.58
C THR A 657 -9.17 -9.70 -3.63
N TYR A 658 -10.50 -9.70 -3.74
CA TYR A 658 -11.20 -10.32 -4.87
C TYR A 658 -10.71 -9.68 -6.16
N ILE A 659 -10.38 -10.50 -7.14
CA ILE A 659 -10.12 -10.03 -8.49
C ILE A 659 -11.47 -9.65 -9.05
N ALA A 660 -11.71 -8.33 -9.06
CA ALA A 660 -12.90 -7.77 -9.64
C ALA A 660 -12.86 -8.04 -11.16
N MET A 661 -13.53 -9.10 -11.60
CA MET A 661 -13.70 -9.41 -13.02
C MET A 661 -14.52 -8.38 -13.80
N SER A 662 -14.89 -7.29 -13.13
CA SER A 662 -15.48 -6.08 -13.69
C SER A 662 -14.50 -5.22 -14.51
N GLU A 663 -13.25 -5.62 -14.73
CA GLU A 663 -12.35 -4.88 -15.63
C GLU A 663 -12.50 -5.23 -17.13
N LEU A 664 -13.42 -6.14 -17.47
CA LEU A 664 -13.90 -6.40 -18.84
C LEU A 664 -15.31 -5.89 -19.14
N ASN A 665 -15.98 -5.39 -18.11
CA ASN A 665 -17.16 -4.56 -18.22
C ASN A 665 -17.05 -3.54 -17.11
N VAL A 666 -16.40 -2.41 -17.42
CA VAL A 666 -16.70 -1.14 -16.74
C VAL A 666 -18.14 -0.80 -17.11
N ASN A 667 -19.05 -1.43 -16.37
CA ASN A 667 -20.47 -1.21 -16.21
C ASN A 667 -20.84 -2.17 -15.06
N ALA A 668 -20.85 -1.79 -13.79
CA ALA A 668 -21.13 -0.48 -13.26
C ALA A 668 -20.64 -0.37 -11.80
N ALA A 669 -19.64 0.48 -11.55
CA ALA A 669 -19.99 1.59 -10.67
C ALA A 669 -20.93 2.43 -11.53
N ASN A 670 -22.21 2.49 -11.20
CA ASN A 670 -23.15 3.31 -11.97
C ASN A 670 -22.85 4.78 -11.63
N VAL A 671 -21.72 5.29 -12.12
CA VAL A 671 -21.29 6.67 -11.91
C VAL A 671 -22.12 7.54 -12.82
N ARG A 672 -23.14 8.17 -12.25
CA ARG A 672 -24.03 9.07 -12.98
C ARG A 672 -23.67 10.50 -12.63
N VAL A 673 -23.10 11.19 -13.60
CA VAL A 673 -22.91 12.64 -13.52
C VAL A 673 -24.22 13.30 -13.95
N LEU A 674 -24.95 13.86 -12.99
CA LEU A 674 -26.22 14.56 -13.19
C LEU A 674 -26.00 16.04 -13.54
N GLY A 675 -24.84 16.60 -13.19
CA GLY A 675 -24.46 17.97 -13.50
C GLY A 675 -24.16 18.17 -14.98
N HIS A 676 -24.32 19.40 -15.48
CA HIS A 676 -24.02 19.74 -16.87
C HIS A 676 -22.51 19.61 -17.16
N VAL A 677 -22.14 18.85 -18.20
CA VAL A 677 -20.74 18.62 -18.59
C VAL A 677 -20.41 19.40 -19.87
N SER A 678 -19.73 20.53 -19.71
CA SER A 678 -19.18 21.32 -20.82
C SER A 678 -17.87 20.73 -21.35
N ASP A 679 -17.38 21.19 -22.51
CA ASP A 679 -16.10 20.70 -23.07
C ASP A 679 -14.90 20.89 -22.14
N PRO A 680 -14.71 22.03 -21.43
CA PRO A 680 -13.67 22.15 -20.41
C PRO A 680 -13.81 21.11 -19.29
N PHE A 681 -15.04 20.77 -18.88
CA PHE A 681 -15.31 19.86 -17.77
C PHE A 681 -14.99 18.41 -18.13
N ARG A 682 -15.13 18.02 -19.41
CA ARG A 682 -14.74 16.68 -19.90
C ARG A 682 -13.27 16.34 -19.64
N ARG A 683 -12.40 17.36 -19.56
CA ARG A 683 -10.98 17.18 -19.26
C ARG A 683 -10.71 16.74 -17.82
N VAL A 684 -11.59 17.08 -16.88
CA VAL A 684 -11.45 16.72 -15.46
C VAL A 684 -12.38 15.58 -15.05
N LEU A 685 -13.55 15.46 -15.68
CA LEU A 685 -14.49 14.35 -15.50
C LEU A 685 -14.23 13.25 -16.54
N THR A 686 -12.98 12.82 -16.66
CA THR A 686 -12.61 11.71 -17.55
C THR A 686 -13.17 10.39 -17.01
N PRO A 687 -13.40 9.38 -17.86
CA PRO A 687 -13.83 8.06 -17.39
C PRO A 687 -12.93 7.48 -16.29
N ASP A 688 -11.62 7.69 -16.39
CA ASP A 688 -10.65 7.18 -15.41
C ASP A 688 -10.71 7.93 -14.07
N ALA A 689 -10.89 9.25 -14.12
CA ALA A 689 -11.11 10.05 -12.91
C ALA A 689 -12.42 9.63 -12.23
N LEU A 690 -13.50 9.40 -12.99
CA LEU A 690 -14.78 8.93 -12.46
C LEU A 690 -14.68 7.51 -11.87
N ARG A 691 -13.89 6.62 -12.48
CA ARG A 691 -13.59 5.29 -11.90
C ARG A 691 -12.83 5.41 -10.59
N PHE A 692 -11.84 6.29 -10.52
CA PHE A 692 -11.10 6.56 -9.29
C PHE A 692 -12.01 7.13 -8.19
N LEU A 693 -12.90 8.06 -8.53
CA LEU A 693 -13.91 8.60 -7.62
C LEU A 693 -14.86 7.51 -7.10
N ALA A 694 -15.30 6.59 -7.98
CA ALA A 694 -16.11 5.45 -7.57
C ALA A 694 -15.38 4.52 -6.60
N PHE A 695 -14.11 4.20 -6.90
CA PHE A 695 -13.25 3.43 -6.01
C PHE A 695 -13.17 4.07 -4.62
N LEU A 696 -12.88 5.38 -4.54
CA LEU A 696 -12.85 6.08 -3.25
C LEU A 696 -14.20 6.03 -2.53
N HIS A 697 -15.30 6.24 -3.27
CA HIS A 697 -16.63 6.22 -2.69
C HIS A 697 -16.98 4.85 -2.10
N GLU A 698 -16.81 3.77 -2.86
CA GLU A 698 -17.15 2.41 -2.43
C GLU A 698 -16.35 1.97 -1.20
N GLN A 699 -15.08 2.36 -1.11
CA GLN A 699 -14.21 2.01 0.01
C GLN A 699 -14.53 2.79 1.30
N PHE A 700 -14.83 4.10 1.18
CA PHE A 700 -14.78 5.01 2.32
C PHE A 700 -16.11 5.63 2.73
N GLU A 701 -17.11 5.65 1.85
CA GLU A 701 -18.42 6.25 2.16
C GLU A 701 -19.12 5.58 3.36
N PRO A 702 -19.16 4.23 3.49
CA PRO A 702 -19.80 3.60 4.65
C PRO A 702 -19.19 4.06 5.98
N ARG A 703 -17.87 4.21 6.02
CA ARG A 703 -17.16 4.68 7.21
C ARG A 703 -17.37 6.18 7.46
N ARG A 704 -17.43 7.01 6.41
CA ARG A 704 -17.82 8.42 6.54
C ARG A 704 -19.18 8.54 7.20
N GLN A 705 -20.18 7.80 6.72
CA GLN A 705 -21.54 7.82 7.28
C GLN A 705 -21.57 7.36 8.73
N ALA A 706 -20.83 6.30 9.08
CA ALA A 706 -20.69 5.85 10.46
C ALA A 706 -20.10 6.93 11.39
N LEU A 707 -19.09 7.67 10.94
CA LEU A 707 -18.49 8.76 11.70
C LEU A 707 -19.43 9.96 11.84
N LEU A 708 -20.19 10.31 10.80
CA LEU A 708 -21.23 11.35 10.87
C LEU A 708 -22.34 10.96 11.87
N ALA A 709 -22.76 9.69 11.89
CA ALA A 709 -23.69 9.17 12.88
C ALA A 709 -23.09 9.23 14.31
N ALA A 710 -21.80 8.93 14.46
CA ALA A 710 -21.10 9.06 15.74
C ALA A 710 -21.06 10.51 16.25
N ARG A 711 -20.94 11.52 15.37
CA ARG A 711 -21.05 12.94 15.76
C ARG A 711 -22.41 13.24 16.40
N VAL A 712 -23.50 12.71 15.82
CA VAL A 712 -24.86 12.86 16.37
C VAL A 712 -24.96 12.23 17.76
N GLN A 713 -24.40 11.03 17.94
CA GLN A 713 -24.39 10.37 19.24
C GLN A 713 -23.57 11.15 20.28
N ARG A 714 -22.37 11.60 19.91
CA ARG A 714 -21.53 12.42 20.78
C ARG A 714 -22.20 13.74 21.17
N GLN A 715 -22.99 14.32 20.26
CA GLN A 715 -23.76 15.51 20.57
C GLN A 715 -24.87 15.24 21.61
N LYS A 716 -25.53 14.08 21.58
CA LYS A 716 -26.52 13.73 22.62
C LYS A 716 -25.88 13.61 24.00
N GLU A 717 -24.66 13.10 24.08
CA GLU A 717 -23.90 13.03 25.33
C GLU A 717 -23.54 14.41 25.86
N LEU A 718 -23.06 15.30 24.98
CA LEU A 718 -22.80 16.69 25.31
C LEU A 718 -24.08 17.37 25.82
N ASP A 719 -25.22 17.18 25.13
CA ASP A 719 -26.52 17.72 25.54
C ASP A 719 -26.97 17.17 26.91
N ALA A 720 -26.63 15.92 27.22
CA ALA A 720 -26.90 15.28 28.52
C ALA A 720 -25.93 15.74 29.65
N GLY A 721 -24.96 16.60 29.35
CA GLY A 721 -24.04 17.17 30.33
C GLY A 721 -22.67 16.50 30.42
N VAL A 722 -22.37 15.53 29.55
CA VAL A 722 -21.03 14.92 29.46
C VAL A 722 -20.10 15.85 28.69
N LEU A 723 -19.35 16.69 29.41
CA LEU A 723 -18.42 17.65 28.82
C LEU A 723 -17.22 16.96 28.13
N PRO A 724 -16.60 17.58 27.11
CA PRO A 724 -15.42 17.03 26.47
C PRO A 724 -14.18 17.13 27.37
N ASP A 725 -13.32 16.11 27.28
CA ASP A 725 -12.04 16.01 27.98
C ASP A 725 -11.06 15.22 27.09
N PHE A 726 -9.79 15.19 27.47
CA PHE A 726 -8.76 14.36 26.85
C PHE A 726 -9.07 12.87 27.06
N LEU A 727 -8.97 12.07 26.00
CA LEU A 727 -9.36 10.66 26.01
C LEU A 727 -8.41 9.82 26.89
N PRO A 728 -8.89 9.11 27.92
CA PRO A 728 -8.05 8.25 28.75
C PRO A 728 -7.39 7.09 27.97
N GLU A 729 -8.13 6.50 27.04
CA GLU A 729 -7.74 5.32 26.26
C GLU A 729 -6.55 5.58 25.30
N THR A 730 -6.37 6.82 24.84
CA THR A 730 -5.27 7.22 23.95
C THR A 730 -4.14 7.93 24.68
N LYS A 731 -4.11 7.88 26.02
CA LYS A 731 -3.07 8.51 26.85
C LYS A 731 -1.65 8.13 26.40
N TYR A 732 -1.45 6.86 26.00
CA TYR A 732 -0.16 6.37 25.51
C TYR A 732 0.33 7.09 24.24
N ILE A 733 -0.57 7.61 23.39
CA ILE A 733 -0.21 8.43 22.22
C ILE A 733 0.33 9.78 22.69
N ARG A 734 -0.36 10.42 23.64
CA ARG A 734 0.03 11.73 24.16
C ARG A 734 1.32 11.68 24.97
N GLU A 735 1.59 10.58 25.66
CA GLU A 735 2.81 10.41 26.47
C GLU A 735 3.98 9.80 25.68
N GLY A 736 3.70 9.05 24.61
CA GLY A 736 4.72 8.39 23.79
C GLY A 736 5.66 9.36 23.05
N ASP A 737 6.85 8.88 22.72
CA ASP A 737 7.85 9.59 21.93
C ASP A 737 7.71 9.25 20.44
N TRP A 738 7.18 10.19 19.67
CA TRP A 738 6.97 10.07 18.23
C TRP A 738 6.85 11.46 17.60
N LYS A 739 7.11 11.52 16.29
CA LYS A 739 6.99 12.72 15.45
C LYS A 739 6.26 12.41 14.15
N VAL A 740 5.75 13.44 13.50
CA VAL A 740 5.24 13.34 12.12
C VAL A 740 6.41 13.17 11.14
N ALA A 741 6.11 12.71 9.93
CA ALA A 741 7.06 12.62 8.83
C ALA A 741 7.64 13.99 8.47
N SER A 742 8.84 13.99 7.88
CA SER A 742 9.55 15.23 7.54
C SER A 742 8.74 16.13 6.60
N ILE A 743 8.78 17.42 6.88
CA ILE A 743 8.08 18.45 6.09
C ILE A 743 8.80 18.61 4.75
N PRO A 744 8.10 18.58 3.60
CA PRO A 744 8.70 18.85 2.30
C PRO A 744 9.32 20.24 2.21
N ALA A 745 10.34 20.37 1.35
CA ALA A 745 11.13 21.61 1.25
C ALA A 745 10.28 22.86 0.92
N ASP A 746 9.29 22.72 0.04
CA ASP A 746 8.40 23.81 -0.38
C ASP A 746 7.24 24.08 0.61
N LEU A 747 7.17 23.31 1.70
CA LEU A 747 6.32 23.55 2.87
C LEU A 747 7.13 23.92 4.12
N ALA A 748 8.46 24.02 4.06
CA ALA A 748 9.26 24.33 5.24
C ALA A 748 9.09 25.78 5.74
N ASP A 749 8.85 26.73 4.82
CA ASP A 749 8.59 28.15 5.11
C ASP A 749 7.18 28.53 4.69
N ARG A 750 6.26 28.56 5.66
CA ARG A 750 4.83 28.84 5.47
C ARG A 750 4.39 30.13 6.13
N ARG A 751 5.33 31.06 6.35
CA ARG A 751 5.13 32.22 7.23
C ARG A 751 3.88 33.05 6.93
N VAL A 752 3.48 33.13 5.66
CA VAL A 752 2.20 33.73 5.25
C VAL A 752 1.57 32.87 4.18
N GLU A 753 0.31 32.49 4.41
CA GLU A 753 -0.54 31.85 3.42
C GLU A 753 -1.72 32.76 3.10
N ILE A 754 -2.04 32.87 1.81
CA ILE A 754 -3.27 33.51 1.37
C ILE A 754 -4.33 32.45 1.15
N THR A 755 -5.58 32.73 1.53
CA THR A 755 -6.72 31.85 1.26
C THR A 755 -7.66 32.49 0.25
N GLY A 756 -8.33 31.68 -0.56
CA GLY A 756 -9.34 32.21 -1.48
C GLY A 756 -9.98 31.18 -2.39
N PRO A 757 -11.08 31.56 -3.05
CA PRO A 757 -11.88 30.67 -3.87
C PRO A 757 -11.09 30.21 -5.10
N VAL A 758 -11.59 29.13 -5.71
CA VAL A 758 -11.03 28.48 -6.90
C VAL A 758 -11.42 29.16 -8.24
N ASP A 759 -11.92 30.40 -8.18
CA ASP A 759 -12.16 31.22 -9.38
C ASP A 759 -10.84 31.48 -10.12
N ARG A 760 -10.88 31.37 -11.45
CA ARG A 760 -9.69 31.44 -12.31
C ARG A 760 -8.85 32.70 -12.11
N LYS A 761 -9.48 33.87 -11.97
CA LYS A 761 -8.76 35.14 -11.75
C LYS A 761 -8.21 35.21 -10.34
N MET A 762 -8.97 34.73 -9.35
CA MET A 762 -8.55 34.71 -7.95
C MET A 762 -7.36 33.77 -7.72
N VAL A 763 -7.38 32.57 -8.32
CA VAL A 763 -6.25 31.61 -8.28
C VAL A 763 -4.96 32.28 -8.77
N ILE A 764 -4.99 32.98 -9.92
CA ILE A 764 -3.81 33.68 -10.45
C ILE A 764 -3.33 34.78 -9.48
N ASN A 765 -4.25 35.60 -8.97
CA ASN A 765 -3.87 36.68 -8.06
C ASN A 765 -3.30 36.18 -6.73
N ALA A 766 -3.83 35.07 -6.21
CA ALA A 766 -3.39 34.48 -4.96
C ALA A 766 -2.01 33.85 -5.11
N LEU A 767 -1.79 33.07 -6.18
CA LEU A 767 -0.48 32.50 -6.52
C LEU A 767 0.59 33.58 -6.74
N ASN A 768 0.21 34.73 -7.32
CA ASN A 768 1.10 35.87 -7.56
C ASN A 768 1.19 36.86 -6.38
N SER A 769 0.54 36.60 -5.25
CA SER A 769 0.38 37.59 -4.17
C SER A 769 1.67 37.90 -3.41
N GLY A 770 2.69 37.05 -3.55
CA GLY A 770 3.93 37.10 -2.78
C GLY A 770 3.86 36.36 -1.43
N SER A 771 2.74 35.69 -1.13
CA SER A 771 2.65 34.74 -0.03
C SER A 771 3.54 33.52 -0.28
N LYS A 772 3.85 32.77 0.77
CA LYS A 772 4.58 31.51 0.63
C LYS A 772 3.69 30.40 0.11
N CYS A 773 2.44 30.40 0.58
CA CYS A 773 1.46 29.41 0.19
C CYS A 773 0.13 30.06 -0.22
N TYR A 774 -0.63 29.35 -1.05
CA TYR A 774 -2.00 29.67 -1.40
C TYR A 774 -2.87 28.44 -1.12
N MET A 775 -3.84 28.61 -0.22
CA MET A 775 -4.90 27.63 0.00
C MET A 775 -6.06 27.92 -0.96
N ALA A 776 -6.12 27.12 -2.02
CA ALA A 776 -7.23 27.08 -2.96
C ALA A 776 -8.42 26.35 -2.34
N ASP A 777 -9.54 27.05 -2.23
CA ASP A 777 -10.61 26.64 -1.33
C ASP A 777 -11.89 26.23 -2.06
N PHE A 778 -12.27 24.96 -1.92
CA PHE A 778 -13.56 24.41 -2.37
C PHE A 778 -14.63 24.43 -1.27
N GLU A 779 -14.28 24.88 -0.07
CA GLU A 779 -15.10 24.84 1.14
C GLU A 779 -15.70 26.22 1.46
N ASP A 780 -15.45 26.82 2.61
CA ASP A 780 -16.22 27.96 3.13
C ASP A 780 -16.20 29.24 2.27
N SER A 781 -15.15 29.48 1.48
CA SER A 781 -15.09 30.64 0.59
C SER A 781 -15.68 30.38 -0.81
N THR A 782 -16.15 29.16 -1.08
CA THR A 782 -16.74 28.76 -2.36
C THR A 782 -18.15 28.21 -2.16
N ALA A 783 -19.17 28.87 -2.71
CA ALA A 783 -20.48 28.25 -2.82
C ALA A 783 -20.39 27.05 -3.78
N PRO A 784 -20.72 25.82 -3.35
CA PRO A 784 -20.44 24.59 -4.08
C PRO A 784 -21.47 24.32 -5.18
N THR A 785 -21.67 25.30 -6.06
CA THR A 785 -22.38 25.04 -7.33
C THR A 785 -21.57 24.05 -8.16
N TRP A 786 -22.24 23.22 -8.97
CA TRP A 786 -21.56 22.30 -9.88
C TRP A 786 -20.51 23.00 -10.74
N PHE A 787 -20.85 24.19 -11.25
CA PHE A 787 -19.92 25.01 -12.02
C PHE A 787 -18.67 25.37 -11.21
N ASN A 788 -18.81 25.94 -10.02
CA ASN A 788 -17.65 26.37 -9.22
C ASN A 788 -16.74 25.19 -8.84
N GLN A 789 -17.33 24.03 -8.52
CA GLN A 789 -16.57 22.85 -8.12
C GLN A 789 -15.80 22.26 -9.30
N VAL A 790 -16.45 22.05 -10.46
CA VAL A 790 -15.76 21.46 -11.62
C VAL A 790 -14.84 22.46 -12.33
N ASP A 791 -15.25 23.72 -12.48
CA ASP A 791 -14.39 24.76 -13.05
C ASP A 791 -13.17 25.05 -12.15
N GLY A 792 -13.37 25.00 -10.83
CA GLY A 792 -12.25 25.08 -9.88
C GLY A 792 -11.22 23.99 -10.13
N GLN A 793 -11.64 22.74 -10.37
CA GLN A 793 -10.71 21.66 -10.72
C GLN A 793 -9.99 21.94 -12.04
N VAL A 794 -10.68 22.45 -13.07
CA VAL A 794 -10.06 22.88 -14.33
C VAL A 794 -9.00 23.97 -14.09
N ASN A 795 -9.32 24.96 -13.25
CA ASN A 795 -8.41 26.05 -12.91
C ASN A 795 -7.17 25.53 -12.19
N LEU A 796 -7.31 24.59 -11.25
CA LEU A 796 -6.18 24.01 -10.53
C LEU A 796 -5.33 23.08 -11.41
N VAL A 797 -5.94 22.36 -12.36
CA VAL A 797 -5.22 21.58 -13.39
C VAL A 797 -4.32 22.47 -14.24
N ASP A 798 -4.82 23.61 -14.69
CA ASP A 798 -4.05 24.58 -15.45
C ASP A 798 -3.00 25.28 -14.57
N ALA A 799 -3.31 25.54 -13.28
CA ALA A 799 -2.38 26.17 -12.35
C ALA A 799 -1.18 25.27 -12.01
N ALA A 800 -1.42 23.98 -11.75
CA ALA A 800 -0.36 23.00 -11.48
C ALA A 800 0.62 22.87 -12.67
N ARG A 801 0.10 22.97 -13.90
CA ARG A 801 0.89 22.95 -15.14
C ARG A 801 1.49 24.31 -15.52
N LYS A 802 1.22 25.35 -14.73
CA LYS A 802 1.60 26.75 -14.96
C LYS A 802 1.08 27.34 -16.28
N THR A 803 -0.04 26.84 -16.80
CA THR A 803 -0.67 27.31 -18.06
C THR A 803 -1.91 28.18 -17.82
N ILE A 804 -2.36 28.30 -16.58
CA ILE A 804 -3.53 29.12 -16.22
C ILE A 804 -3.33 30.57 -16.67
N SER A 805 -4.34 31.09 -17.35
CA SER A 805 -4.40 32.48 -17.79
C SER A 805 -5.84 32.96 -17.84
N TYR A 806 -6.03 34.27 -17.65
CA TYR A 806 -7.34 34.89 -17.68
C TYR A 806 -7.27 36.24 -18.40
N THR A 807 -8.21 36.49 -19.31
CA THR A 807 -8.37 37.81 -19.94
C THR A 807 -9.69 38.39 -19.48
N HIS A 808 -9.64 39.56 -18.85
CA HIS A 808 -10.85 40.20 -18.34
C HIS A 808 -11.76 40.62 -19.50
N PRO A 809 -13.02 40.13 -19.57
CA PRO A 809 -13.86 40.30 -20.76
C PRO A 809 -14.17 41.76 -21.06
N GLN A 810 -14.28 42.61 -20.03
CA GLN A 810 -14.63 44.03 -20.20
C GLN A 810 -13.42 44.96 -20.38
N THR A 811 -12.25 44.63 -19.82
CA THR A 811 -11.09 45.55 -19.80
C THR A 811 -9.95 45.08 -20.71
N GLY A 812 -10.02 43.85 -21.22
CA GLY A 812 -8.96 43.22 -22.01
C GLY A 812 -7.68 42.91 -21.22
N LYS A 813 -7.62 43.23 -19.91
CA LYS A 813 -6.44 43.00 -19.09
C LYS A 813 -6.18 41.50 -18.97
N LYS A 814 -4.96 41.09 -19.33
CA LYS A 814 -4.48 39.71 -19.22
C LYS A 814 -3.83 39.48 -17.85
N TYR A 815 -4.05 38.29 -17.31
CA TYR A 815 -3.51 37.78 -16.06
C TYR A 815 -2.88 36.42 -16.35
N GLN A 816 -1.64 36.24 -15.89
CA GLN A 816 -0.83 35.02 -16.02
C GLN A 816 0.00 34.85 -14.75
N LEU A 817 0.54 33.65 -14.52
CA LEU A 817 1.42 33.40 -13.39
C LEU A 817 2.77 34.09 -13.58
N ASN A 818 3.35 34.54 -12.46
CA ASN A 818 4.73 35.00 -12.40
C ASN A 818 5.71 33.80 -12.40
N ASP A 819 7.01 34.06 -12.56
CA ASP A 819 8.03 33.00 -12.48
C ASP A 819 8.09 32.36 -11.09
N LYS A 820 7.97 33.19 -10.05
CA LYS A 820 7.88 32.78 -8.65
C LYS A 820 6.44 32.95 -8.17
N ILE A 821 5.84 31.85 -7.74
CA ILE A 821 4.47 31.77 -7.24
C ILE A 821 4.46 31.09 -5.86
N ALA A 822 3.37 31.28 -5.12
CA ALA A 822 3.12 30.57 -3.87
C ALA A 822 2.92 29.06 -4.10
N THR A 823 3.30 28.23 -3.11
CA THR A 823 3.01 26.79 -3.08
C THR A 823 1.50 26.58 -2.99
N LEU A 824 0.94 25.71 -3.83
CA LEU A 824 -0.49 25.41 -3.88
C LEU A 824 -0.88 24.37 -2.84
N LEU A 825 -1.90 24.66 -2.02
CA LEU A 825 -2.58 23.70 -1.15
C LEU A 825 -4.08 23.74 -1.46
N VAL A 826 -4.77 22.61 -1.31
CA VAL A 826 -6.21 22.52 -1.61
C VAL A 826 -7.01 22.20 -0.36
N ARG A 827 -8.06 22.99 -0.09
CA ARG A 827 -9.03 22.70 0.96
C ARG A 827 -10.30 22.07 0.35
N PRO A 828 -10.47 20.74 0.40
CA PRO A 828 -11.73 20.10 0.02
C PRO A 828 -12.86 20.44 0.99
N ARG A 829 -14.11 20.23 0.57
CA ARG A 829 -15.27 20.29 1.46
C ARG A 829 -15.12 19.36 2.67
N GLY A 830 -15.65 19.78 3.82
CA GLY A 830 -15.66 18.95 5.05
C GLY A 830 -16.61 17.75 4.97
N TRP A 831 -16.41 16.77 5.87
CA TRP A 831 -17.07 15.46 5.80
C TRP A 831 -18.61 15.47 5.80
N HIS A 832 -19.26 16.57 6.16
CA HIS A 832 -20.71 16.69 6.24
C HIS A 832 -21.36 17.12 4.91
N LEU A 833 -20.57 17.53 3.91
CA LEU A 833 -21.07 18.00 2.62
C LEU A 833 -21.03 16.88 1.57
N ASP A 834 -22.10 16.84 0.80
CA ASP A 834 -22.30 15.92 -0.31
C ASP A 834 -22.07 16.60 -1.66
N GLU A 835 -21.87 15.79 -2.70
CA GLU A 835 -21.84 16.19 -4.11
C GLU A 835 -23.04 15.59 -4.84
N ALA A 836 -24.17 16.29 -4.79
CA ALA A 836 -25.46 15.80 -5.31
C ALA A 836 -25.46 15.54 -6.83
N HIS A 837 -24.49 16.11 -7.56
CA HIS A 837 -24.42 15.97 -9.01
C HIS A 837 -23.69 14.69 -9.45
N VAL A 838 -23.14 13.89 -8.52
CA VAL A 838 -22.49 12.61 -8.83
C VAL A 838 -23.10 11.52 -7.97
N LEU A 839 -23.68 10.52 -8.64
CA LEU A 839 -24.12 9.30 -7.99
C LEU A 839 -23.12 8.18 -8.27
N VAL A 840 -22.79 7.38 -7.27
CA VAL A 840 -22.05 6.12 -7.43
C VAL A 840 -22.97 5.02 -6.91
N ASN A 841 -23.34 4.07 -7.77
CA ASN A 841 -24.30 3.01 -7.43
C ASN A 841 -25.64 3.54 -6.90
N GLY A 842 -26.06 4.70 -7.43
CA GLY A 842 -27.28 5.38 -7.02
C GLY A 842 -27.18 6.19 -5.71
N GLN A 843 -26.05 6.14 -5.01
CA GLN A 843 -25.80 6.91 -3.79
C GLN A 843 -25.08 8.22 -4.11
N ILE A 844 -25.44 9.29 -3.39
CA ILE A 844 -24.80 10.59 -3.54
C ILE A 844 -23.36 10.51 -3.04
N MET A 845 -22.41 11.04 -3.82
CA MET A 845 -21.01 11.03 -3.47
C MET A 845 -20.68 12.06 -2.36
N SER A 846 -19.72 11.75 -1.49
CA SER A 846 -19.13 12.74 -0.57
C SER A 846 -18.45 13.88 -1.33
N GLY A 847 -18.75 15.13 -0.95
CA GLY A 847 -18.06 16.31 -1.49
C GLY A 847 -16.57 16.30 -1.18
N SER A 848 -16.18 15.84 0.01
CA SER A 848 -14.78 15.69 0.42
C SER A 848 -13.99 14.78 -0.51
N LEU A 849 -14.53 13.60 -0.82
CA LEU A 849 -13.89 12.63 -1.71
C LEU A 849 -13.88 13.10 -3.16
N PHE A 850 -14.92 13.83 -3.59
CA PHE A 850 -14.99 14.41 -4.93
C PHE A 850 -13.88 15.46 -5.15
N ASP A 851 -13.76 16.41 -4.22
CA ASP A 851 -12.80 17.52 -4.34
C ASP A 851 -11.36 17.03 -4.24
N PHE A 852 -11.07 16.18 -3.24
CA PHE A 852 -9.77 15.54 -3.07
C PHE A 852 -9.44 14.66 -4.28
N GLY A 853 -10.36 13.78 -4.66
CA GLY A 853 -10.12 12.75 -5.67
C GLY A 853 -9.81 13.35 -7.04
N LEU A 854 -10.56 14.35 -7.48
CA LEU A 854 -10.28 15.04 -8.75
C LEU A 854 -8.96 15.79 -8.71
N PHE A 855 -8.68 16.56 -7.65
CA PHE A 855 -7.43 17.31 -7.59
C PHE A 855 -6.22 16.37 -7.56
N PHE A 856 -6.26 15.33 -6.72
CA PHE A 856 -5.20 14.35 -6.60
C PHE A 856 -4.96 13.60 -7.92
N PHE A 857 -6.03 13.07 -8.54
CA PHE A 857 -5.95 12.30 -9.77
C PHE A 857 -5.26 13.05 -10.91
N HIS A 858 -5.62 14.32 -11.09
CA HIS A 858 -5.11 15.10 -12.22
C HIS A 858 -3.75 15.74 -11.99
N ASN A 859 -3.32 15.90 -10.73
CA ASN A 859 -2.18 16.78 -10.41
C ASN A 859 -1.07 16.11 -9.59
N ALA A 860 -1.28 14.95 -8.95
CA ALA A 860 -0.27 14.35 -8.08
C ALA A 860 1.07 14.12 -8.80
N HIS A 861 1.05 13.43 -9.94
CA HIS A 861 2.25 13.17 -10.76
C HIS A 861 2.90 14.46 -11.28
N GLU A 862 2.09 15.44 -11.70
CA GLU A 862 2.57 16.73 -12.22
C GLU A 862 3.22 17.60 -11.13
N LEU A 863 2.66 17.61 -9.92
CA LEU A 863 3.22 18.37 -8.81
C LEU A 863 4.54 17.75 -8.35
N LEU A 864 4.61 16.42 -8.27
CA LEU A 864 5.83 15.70 -7.89
C LEU A 864 6.95 15.88 -8.92
N SER A 865 6.64 15.80 -10.21
CA SER A 865 7.65 16.00 -11.28
C SER A 865 8.26 17.41 -11.27
N ARG A 866 7.55 18.38 -10.66
CA ARG A 866 7.99 19.76 -10.48
C ARG A 866 8.68 20.03 -9.13
N GLY A 867 8.89 19.01 -8.32
CA GLY A 867 9.52 19.13 -7.00
C GLY A 867 8.60 19.70 -5.92
N SER A 868 7.28 19.65 -6.13
CA SER A 868 6.24 19.95 -5.14
C SER A 868 5.48 18.66 -4.78
N GLY A 869 4.26 18.77 -4.25
CA GLY A 869 3.45 17.60 -3.94
C GLY A 869 1.95 17.89 -3.81
N PRO A 870 1.12 16.84 -3.74
CA PRO A 870 -0.32 16.98 -3.52
C PRO A 870 -0.61 17.36 -2.06
N TYR A 871 -0.83 18.65 -1.81
CA TYR A 871 -0.98 19.22 -0.48
C TYR A 871 -2.41 19.67 -0.18
N PHE A 872 -2.87 19.40 1.04
CA PHE A 872 -4.25 19.60 1.45
C PHE A 872 -4.42 20.33 2.78
N TYR A 873 -5.58 20.96 2.94
CA TYR A 873 -6.09 21.48 4.20
C TYR A 873 -7.38 20.75 4.57
N LEU A 874 -7.47 20.17 5.76
CA LEU A 874 -8.60 19.33 6.16
C LEU A 874 -9.50 20.07 7.16
N PRO A 875 -10.72 20.48 6.76
CA PRO A 875 -11.58 21.31 7.59
C PRO A 875 -12.50 20.49 8.51
N LYS A 876 -12.94 21.15 9.59
CA LYS A 876 -14.09 20.77 10.44
C LYS A 876 -14.09 19.31 10.92
N LEU A 877 -12.92 18.76 11.23
CA LEU A 877 -12.81 17.45 11.89
C LEU A 877 -13.32 17.55 13.33
N GLU A 878 -14.05 16.54 13.79
CA GLU A 878 -14.58 16.49 15.16
C GLU A 878 -13.98 15.34 16.00
N HIS A 879 -13.23 14.43 15.38
CA HIS A 879 -12.65 13.25 16.04
C HIS A 879 -11.37 12.76 15.35
N HIS A 880 -10.41 12.19 16.08
CA HIS A 880 -9.18 11.63 15.51
C HIS A 880 -9.45 10.48 14.51
N LEU A 881 -10.54 9.74 14.69
CA LEU A 881 -10.98 8.69 13.75
C LEU A 881 -11.38 9.23 12.37
N GLU A 882 -11.73 10.51 12.27
CA GLU A 882 -11.95 11.18 10.99
C GLU A 882 -10.62 11.59 10.31
N ALA A 883 -9.60 11.90 11.11
CA ALA A 883 -8.23 12.04 10.62
C ALA A 883 -7.69 10.68 10.13
N LYS A 884 -8.02 9.59 10.83
CA LYS A 884 -7.75 8.23 10.40
C LYS A 884 -8.44 7.89 9.07
N LEU A 885 -9.70 8.28 8.89
CA LEU A 885 -10.39 8.12 7.61
C LEU A 885 -9.64 8.83 6.48
N TRP A 886 -9.20 10.07 6.68
CA TRP A 886 -8.38 10.78 5.71
C TRP A 886 -7.05 10.06 5.41
N ASN A 887 -6.36 9.57 6.45
CA ASN A 887 -5.13 8.80 6.24
C ASN A 887 -5.37 7.58 5.34
N ASP A 888 -6.44 6.83 5.60
CA ASP A 888 -6.75 5.62 4.83
C ASP A 888 -7.14 5.96 3.38
N VAL A 889 -7.85 7.08 3.17
CA VAL A 889 -8.12 7.65 1.83
C VAL A 889 -6.81 8.00 1.12
N PHE A 890 -5.86 8.64 1.80
CA PHE A 890 -4.56 9.01 1.22
C PHE A 890 -3.75 7.78 0.81
N VAL A 891 -3.63 6.80 1.71
CA VAL A 891 -2.91 5.55 1.47
C VAL A 891 -3.48 4.83 0.25
N ALA A 892 -4.81 4.70 0.17
CA ALA A 892 -5.47 4.04 -0.95
C ALA A 892 -5.34 4.82 -2.26
N ALA A 893 -5.46 6.15 -2.22
CA ALA A 893 -5.28 7.01 -3.39
C ALA A 893 -3.85 6.91 -3.95
N GLN A 894 -2.85 6.96 -3.07
CA GLN A 894 -1.44 6.79 -3.45
C GLN A 894 -1.17 5.41 -4.04
N GLY A 895 -1.74 4.35 -3.44
CA GLY A 895 -1.67 3.00 -4.00
C GLY A 895 -2.32 2.89 -5.38
N TYR A 896 -3.50 3.47 -5.57
CA TYR A 896 -4.24 3.40 -6.84
C TYR A 896 -3.51 4.08 -8.00
N LEU A 897 -2.81 5.19 -7.75
CA LEU A 897 -2.08 5.94 -8.78
C LEU A 897 -0.56 5.69 -8.78
N SER A 898 -0.07 4.71 -8.01
CA SER A 898 1.36 4.40 -7.86
C SER A 898 2.20 5.62 -7.44
N ILE A 899 1.66 6.44 -6.54
CA ILE A 899 2.35 7.56 -5.91
C ILE A 899 3.03 7.06 -4.63
N PRO A 900 4.30 7.43 -4.34
CA PRO A 900 4.97 7.02 -3.10
C PRO A 900 4.17 7.40 -1.85
N GLN A 901 4.19 6.53 -0.82
CA GLN A 901 3.56 6.81 0.46
C GLN A 901 4.21 8.01 1.15
N GLY A 902 3.42 8.84 1.83
CA GLY A 902 3.90 10.09 2.41
C GLY A 902 4.09 11.27 1.43
N SER A 903 3.85 11.09 0.12
CA SER A 903 3.82 12.21 -0.84
C SER A 903 2.67 13.19 -0.61
N ILE A 904 1.51 12.70 -0.18
CA ILE A 904 0.40 13.56 0.26
C ILE A 904 0.80 14.25 1.58
N ARG A 905 0.60 15.57 1.66
CA ARG A 905 0.70 16.32 2.92
C ARG A 905 -0.60 17.03 3.26
N ALA A 906 -0.98 17.03 4.52
CA ALA A 906 -2.24 17.58 5.00
C ALA A 906 -2.03 18.42 6.26
N THR A 907 -2.56 19.65 6.25
CA THR A 907 -2.67 20.49 7.45
C THR A 907 -4.12 20.43 7.95
N VAL A 908 -4.33 20.08 9.22
CA VAL A 908 -5.69 19.98 9.78
C VAL A 908 -6.10 21.30 10.44
N LEU A 909 -7.28 21.81 10.14
CA LEU A 909 -7.85 22.94 10.87
C LEU A 909 -8.45 22.42 12.18
N VAL A 910 -7.89 22.83 13.32
CA VAL A 910 -8.45 22.49 14.64
C VAL A 910 -9.53 23.50 14.97
N GLU A 911 -10.59 23.53 14.16
CA GLU A 911 -11.62 24.56 14.20
C GLU A 911 -12.94 24.06 14.79
N THR A 912 -12.90 22.93 15.50
CA THR A 912 -14.02 22.44 16.29
C THR A 912 -13.61 22.29 17.75
N ILE A 913 -14.54 22.61 18.66
CA ILE A 913 -14.27 22.59 20.10
C ILE A 913 -13.96 21.18 20.63
N VAL A 914 -14.35 20.13 19.91
CA VAL A 914 -14.06 18.74 20.31
C VAL A 914 -12.70 18.26 19.79
N ALA A 915 -12.23 18.78 18.65
CA ALA A 915 -10.93 18.41 18.09
C ALA A 915 -9.74 18.92 18.92
N VAL A 916 -9.91 20.02 19.68
CA VAL A 916 -8.83 20.56 20.54
C VAL A 916 -8.37 19.56 21.61
N PHE A 917 -9.25 18.66 22.05
CA PHE A 917 -8.96 17.60 23.02
C PHE A 917 -8.24 16.39 22.42
N GLN A 918 -8.10 16.36 21.09
CA GLN A 918 -7.61 15.21 20.33
C GLN A 918 -6.52 15.60 19.34
N MET A 919 -5.85 16.76 19.52
CA MET A 919 -4.86 17.26 18.57
C MET A 919 -3.66 16.31 18.39
N GLU A 920 -3.20 15.71 19.50
CA GLU A 920 -2.13 14.72 19.52
C GLU A 920 -2.54 13.47 18.72
N GLU A 921 -3.75 12.96 18.93
CA GLU A 921 -4.32 11.81 18.25
C GLU A 921 -4.57 12.08 16.76
N ILE A 922 -5.06 13.27 16.40
CA ILE A 922 -5.23 13.71 15.01
C ILE A 922 -3.88 13.70 14.28
N LEU A 923 -2.83 14.26 14.89
CA LEU A 923 -1.48 14.23 14.35
C LEU A 923 -0.94 12.80 14.25
N TYR A 924 -1.25 11.95 15.22
CA TYR A 924 -0.80 10.55 15.24
C TYR A 924 -1.41 9.73 14.11
N GLU A 925 -2.73 9.84 13.90
CA GLU A 925 -3.44 9.12 12.83
C GLU A 925 -2.98 9.57 11.44
N LEU A 926 -2.58 10.83 11.30
CA LEU A 926 -2.02 11.40 10.08
C LEU A 926 -0.49 11.46 10.06
N ARG A 927 0.24 10.81 10.98
CA ARG A 927 1.68 11.06 11.18
C ARG A 927 2.55 10.92 9.92
N ASN A 928 2.16 10.07 8.97
CA ASN A 928 2.88 9.89 7.70
C ASN A 928 2.51 10.94 6.63
N HIS A 929 1.41 11.66 6.81
CA HIS A 929 0.84 12.62 5.86
C HIS A 929 0.63 14.01 6.48
N SER A 930 0.93 14.24 7.75
CA SER A 930 0.69 15.52 8.41
C SER A 930 1.74 16.55 8.03
N SER A 931 1.30 17.79 7.84
CA SER A 931 2.14 18.99 7.74
C SER A 931 1.79 20.05 8.78
N GLY A 932 1.04 19.69 9.82
CA GLY A 932 0.70 20.60 10.93
C GLY A 932 -0.78 20.76 11.21
N LEU A 933 -1.07 21.68 12.13
CA LEU A 933 -2.41 22.10 12.54
C LEU A 933 -2.58 23.61 12.34
N ASN A 934 -3.81 24.07 12.18
CA ASN A 934 -4.16 25.49 12.06
C ASN A 934 -5.15 25.95 13.12
N CYS A 935 -4.94 27.19 13.60
CA CYS A 935 -5.83 27.89 14.51
C CYS A 935 -7.04 28.54 13.80
N GLY A 936 -8.25 28.06 14.09
CA GLY A 936 -9.50 28.68 13.66
C GLY A 936 -10.05 29.69 14.69
N ARG A 937 -10.76 30.74 14.24
CA ARG A 937 -11.51 31.65 15.13
C ARG A 937 -13.01 31.46 15.01
N TRP A 938 -13.58 31.77 13.84
CA TRP A 938 -15.04 31.78 13.68
C TRP A 938 -15.65 30.38 13.76
N ASP A 939 -15.11 29.41 13.02
CA ASP A 939 -15.56 28.02 13.11
C ASP A 939 -15.39 27.43 14.52
N TYR A 940 -14.31 27.78 15.22
CA TYR A 940 -14.05 27.28 16.57
C TYR A 940 -15.09 27.78 17.58
N ILE A 941 -15.39 29.10 17.57
CA ILE A 941 -16.40 29.69 18.44
C ILE A 941 -17.81 29.23 18.01
N PHE A 942 -18.06 29.10 16.72
CA PHE A 942 -19.30 28.52 16.20
C PHE A 942 -19.50 27.09 16.72
N SER A 943 -18.47 26.25 16.63
CA SER A 943 -18.49 24.89 17.17
C SER A 943 -18.68 24.89 18.67
N TYR A 944 -18.08 25.82 19.41
CA TYR A 944 -18.29 25.97 20.85
C TYR A 944 -19.79 26.19 21.16
N ILE A 945 -20.44 27.12 20.46
CA ILE A 945 -21.89 27.36 20.61
C ILE A 945 -22.69 26.12 20.22
N LYS A 946 -22.39 25.52 19.07
CA LYS A 946 -23.10 24.35 18.53
C LYS A 946 -23.07 23.16 19.48
N LYS A 947 -21.89 22.86 20.03
CA LYS A 947 -21.65 21.70 20.91
C LYS A 947 -22.20 21.93 22.32
N PHE A 948 -22.19 23.17 22.82
CA PHE A 948 -22.73 23.52 24.13
C PHE A 948 -24.11 24.19 24.09
N ARG A 949 -24.84 24.04 22.99
CA ARG A 949 -26.07 24.78 22.70
C ARG A 949 -27.16 24.69 23.78
N ASN A 950 -27.23 23.57 24.51
CA ASN A 950 -28.25 23.32 25.54
C ASN A 950 -27.84 23.78 26.94
N HIS A 951 -26.63 24.32 27.11
CA HIS A 951 -26.08 24.67 28.40
C HIS A 951 -26.02 26.19 28.60
N PRO A 952 -26.84 26.77 29.50
CA PRO A 952 -26.93 28.23 29.68
C PRO A 952 -25.62 28.85 30.20
N LYS A 953 -24.74 28.05 30.83
CA LYS A 953 -23.43 28.50 31.30
C LYS A 953 -22.47 28.87 30.16
N PHE A 954 -22.65 28.28 28.98
CA PHE A 954 -21.74 28.47 27.84
C PHE A 954 -22.29 29.47 26.80
N VAL A 955 -23.16 30.39 27.23
CA VAL A 955 -23.63 31.50 26.39
C VAL A 955 -22.45 32.40 26.01
N VAL A 956 -22.34 32.70 24.72
CA VAL A 956 -21.29 33.55 24.17
C VAL A 956 -21.81 34.99 24.02
N PRO A 957 -21.06 36.02 24.47
CA PRO A 957 -21.42 37.44 24.27
C PRO A 957 -21.25 37.85 22.80
N ASP A 958 -21.41 39.13 22.44
CA ASP A 958 -21.17 39.57 21.06
C ASP A 958 -19.84 39.04 20.48
N ARG A 959 -19.87 38.37 19.31
CA ARG A 959 -18.67 37.71 18.74
C ARG A 959 -17.47 38.64 18.53
N SER A 960 -17.72 39.93 18.36
CA SER A 960 -16.68 40.95 18.23
C SER A 960 -15.84 41.10 19.50
N SER A 961 -16.39 40.78 20.66
CA SER A 961 -15.71 40.80 21.96
C SER A 961 -14.87 39.55 22.26
N VAL A 962 -15.09 38.45 21.52
CA VAL A 962 -14.37 37.18 21.70
C VAL A 962 -13.17 37.15 20.76
N SER A 963 -12.00 37.54 21.27
CA SER A 963 -10.73 37.60 20.52
C SER A 963 -9.86 36.37 20.77
N MET A 964 -8.74 36.25 20.04
CA MET A 964 -7.74 35.20 20.30
C MET A 964 -7.06 35.32 21.68
N THR A 965 -7.26 36.42 22.41
CA THR A 965 -6.73 36.63 23.76
C THR A 965 -7.71 36.28 24.87
N THR A 966 -8.98 35.98 24.54
CA THR A 966 -9.95 35.49 25.52
C THR A 966 -9.43 34.18 26.15
N PRO A 967 -9.61 33.93 27.46
CA PRO A 967 -8.93 32.85 28.18
C PRO A 967 -8.95 31.48 27.48
N PHE A 968 -10.12 30.99 27.06
CA PHE A 968 -10.22 29.68 26.38
C PHE A 968 -9.55 29.65 25.00
N MET A 969 -9.60 30.76 24.24
CA MET A 969 -8.89 30.88 22.96
C MET A 969 -7.38 30.95 23.17
N ALA A 970 -6.92 31.63 24.22
CA ALA A 970 -5.50 31.70 24.57
C ALA A 970 -4.97 30.34 25.03
N ALA A 971 -5.77 29.57 25.78
CA ALA A 971 -5.45 28.19 26.16
C ALA A 971 -5.35 27.29 24.93
N TYR A 972 -6.30 27.40 24.00
CA TYR A 972 -6.30 26.71 22.72
C TYR A 972 -5.03 26.97 21.90
N VAL A 973 -4.66 28.25 21.70
CA VAL A 973 -3.44 28.62 20.96
C VAL A 973 -2.19 28.01 21.59
N LYS A 974 -2.03 28.17 22.92
CA LYS A 974 -0.86 27.65 23.65
C LYS A 974 -0.74 26.13 23.52
N LEU A 975 -1.87 25.42 23.65
CA LEU A 975 -1.90 23.96 23.54
C LEU A 975 -1.58 23.51 22.11
N LEU A 976 -2.14 24.17 21.08
CA LEU A 976 -1.92 23.82 19.69
C LEU A 976 -0.45 23.98 19.29
N VAL A 977 0.16 25.15 19.59
CA VAL A 977 1.57 25.41 19.25
C VAL A 977 2.48 24.37 19.91
N ARG A 978 2.29 24.12 21.21
CA ARG A 978 3.08 23.11 21.92
C ARG A 978 2.91 21.72 21.32
N THR A 979 1.66 21.32 21.04
CA THR A 979 1.35 19.99 20.47
C THR A 979 2.05 19.80 19.13
N CYS A 980 1.92 20.76 18.22
CA CYS A 980 2.57 20.71 16.90
C CYS A 980 4.09 20.61 17.00
N HIS A 981 4.72 21.52 17.77
CA HIS A 981 6.18 21.61 17.83
C HIS A 981 6.81 20.39 18.49
N ARG A 982 6.16 19.85 19.53
CA ARG A 982 6.57 18.58 20.14
C ARG A 982 6.60 17.43 19.14
N ARG A 983 5.68 17.43 18.17
CA ARG A 983 5.58 16.40 17.12
C ARG A 983 6.30 16.72 15.83
N GLY A 984 7.02 17.84 15.76
CA GLY A 984 7.74 18.25 14.55
C GLY A 984 6.84 18.72 13.41
N ALA A 985 5.64 19.21 13.73
CA ALA A 985 4.64 19.67 12.77
C ALA A 985 4.45 21.20 12.86
N HIS A 986 3.91 21.83 11.81
CA HIS A 986 3.62 23.27 11.84
C HIS A 986 2.45 23.63 12.76
N ALA A 987 2.54 24.75 13.45
CA ALA A 987 1.46 25.45 14.15
C ALA A 987 1.08 26.74 13.42
N MET A 988 0.02 26.69 12.62
CA MET A 988 -0.43 27.84 11.83
C MET A 988 -1.39 28.75 12.61
N GLY A 989 -1.21 30.06 12.50
CA GLY A 989 -2.03 31.10 13.10
C GLY A 989 -3.33 31.39 12.33
N GLY A 990 -4.10 32.36 12.81
CA GLY A 990 -5.45 32.64 12.33
C GLY A 990 -5.54 33.63 11.16
N MET A 991 -6.77 33.92 10.74
CA MET A 991 -7.07 34.78 9.59
C MET A 991 -7.03 36.29 9.90
N ALA A 992 -6.34 37.07 9.06
CA ALA A 992 -6.60 38.51 8.89
C ALA A 992 -7.42 38.77 7.61
N ALA A 993 -8.70 39.09 7.80
CA ALA A 993 -9.68 39.24 6.73
C ALA A 993 -9.89 40.69 6.24
N GLN A 994 -9.17 41.68 6.80
CA GLN A 994 -9.40 43.10 6.51
C GLN A 994 -9.12 43.44 5.04
N ILE A 995 -10.00 44.25 4.45
CA ILE A 995 -9.84 44.80 3.10
C ILE A 995 -9.27 46.22 3.24
N PRO A 996 -8.13 46.55 2.59
CA PRO A 996 -7.58 47.90 2.62
C PRO A 996 -8.60 48.96 2.16
N VAL A 997 -8.77 50.01 2.96
CA VAL A 997 -9.76 51.07 2.75
C VAL A 997 -9.11 52.21 1.98
N LYS A 998 -9.46 52.38 0.70
CA LYS A 998 -8.82 53.39 -0.17
C LYS A 998 -9.24 54.83 0.11
N ASN A 999 -10.47 55.02 0.58
CA ASN A 999 -11.10 56.34 0.69
C ASN A 999 -11.11 56.89 2.13
N ASP A 1000 -10.49 56.19 3.07
CA ASP A 1000 -10.38 56.59 4.48
C ASP A 1000 -9.00 56.16 5.03
N PRO A 1001 -7.97 57.01 4.88
CA PRO A 1001 -6.61 56.69 5.29
C PRO A 1001 -6.47 56.45 6.80
N GLU A 1002 -7.24 57.14 7.64
CA GLU A 1002 -7.19 56.99 9.10
C GLU A 1002 -7.71 55.62 9.52
N LEU A 1003 -8.89 55.23 9.00
CA LEU A 1003 -9.45 53.90 9.24
C LEU A 1003 -8.55 52.79 8.70
N ASN A 1004 -7.98 52.99 7.51
CA ASN A 1004 -7.03 52.04 6.93
C ASN A 1004 -5.80 51.86 7.82
N ASN A 1005 -5.18 52.95 8.29
CA ASN A 1005 -4.02 52.88 9.16
C ASN A 1005 -4.32 52.16 10.47
N LYS A 1006 -5.48 52.42 11.08
CA LYS A 1006 -5.94 51.71 12.27
C LYS A 1006 -6.11 50.20 12.02
N PHE A 1007 -6.70 49.81 10.89
CA PHE A 1007 -6.86 48.39 10.53
C PHE A 1007 -5.52 47.70 10.30
N MET A 1008 -4.61 48.32 9.55
CA MET A 1008 -3.29 47.77 9.28
C MET A 1008 -2.43 47.65 10.55
N ALA A 1009 -2.53 48.61 11.48
CA ALA A 1009 -1.88 48.53 12.78
C ALA A 1009 -2.42 47.35 13.60
N ALA A 1010 -3.74 47.15 13.65
CA ALA A 1010 -4.35 46.03 14.36
C ALA A 1010 -3.93 44.66 13.77
N VAL A 1011 -3.84 44.54 12.44
CA VAL A 1011 -3.31 43.33 11.79
C VAL A 1011 -1.85 43.10 12.17
N THR A 1012 -1.02 44.15 12.15
CA THR A 1012 0.40 44.05 12.52
C THR A 1012 0.60 43.57 13.97
N GLU A 1013 -0.20 44.09 14.89
CA GLU A 1013 -0.17 43.71 16.30
C GLU A 1013 -0.59 42.24 16.48
N ASP A 1014 -1.69 41.83 15.85
CA ASP A 1014 -2.21 40.47 15.94
C ASP A 1014 -1.20 39.45 15.38
N LYS A 1015 -0.60 39.75 14.22
CA LYS A 1015 0.43 38.88 13.61
C LYS A 1015 1.73 38.84 14.42
N SER A 1016 2.13 39.96 15.02
CA SER A 1016 3.28 39.97 15.93
C SER A 1016 3.03 39.12 17.18
N ARG A 1017 1.78 39.08 17.67
CA ARG A 1017 1.38 38.23 18.80
C ARG A 1017 1.42 36.75 18.45
N GLU A 1018 0.98 36.38 17.26
CA GLU A 1018 1.06 34.99 16.76
C GLU A 1018 2.50 34.50 16.69
N VAL A 1019 3.41 35.32 16.13
CA VAL A 1019 4.85 35.01 16.10
C VAL A 1019 5.38 34.78 17.52
N ALA A 1020 5.06 35.67 18.46
CA ALA A 1020 5.51 35.57 19.85
C ALA A 1020 4.91 34.35 20.59
N ALA A 1021 3.72 33.89 20.20
CA ALA A 1021 3.11 32.67 20.73
C ALA A 1021 3.79 31.39 20.21
N GLY A 1022 4.60 31.50 19.14
CA GLY A 1022 5.31 30.40 18.53
C GLY A 1022 4.70 29.91 17.21
N HIS A 1023 3.74 30.60 16.61
CA HIS A 1023 3.20 30.17 15.30
C HIS A 1023 4.26 30.21 14.20
N ASP A 1024 4.23 29.24 13.29
CA ASP A 1024 5.16 29.15 12.14
C ASP A 1024 4.73 29.98 10.94
N GLY A 1025 3.44 30.33 10.90
CA GLY A 1025 2.87 31.13 9.83
C GLY A 1025 1.46 31.59 10.16
N THR A 1026 0.86 32.35 9.24
CA THR A 1026 -0.44 32.97 9.44
C THR A 1026 -1.25 33.09 8.15
N TRP A 1027 -2.54 33.40 8.29
CA TRP A 1027 -3.46 33.59 7.17
C TRP A 1027 -3.83 35.03 6.89
N VAL A 1028 -3.97 35.33 5.59
CA VAL A 1028 -4.56 36.56 5.07
C VAL A 1028 -5.58 36.25 3.97
N ALA A 1029 -6.65 37.04 3.87
CA ALA A 1029 -7.67 36.87 2.82
C ALA A 1029 -7.49 37.82 1.62
N HIS A 1030 -6.55 38.77 1.69
CA HIS A 1030 -6.37 39.79 0.67
C HIS A 1030 -4.89 40.03 0.36
N PRO A 1031 -4.47 40.11 -0.93
CA PRO A 1031 -3.07 40.32 -1.31
C PRO A 1031 -2.41 41.56 -0.68
N GLY A 1032 -3.19 42.62 -0.46
CA GLY A 1032 -2.72 43.85 0.19
C GLY A 1032 -2.26 43.68 1.65
N LEU A 1033 -2.59 42.56 2.32
CA LEU A 1033 -2.14 42.26 3.68
C LEU A 1033 -0.88 41.40 3.72
N VAL A 1034 -0.49 40.76 2.60
CA VAL A 1034 0.62 39.81 2.54
C VAL A 1034 1.90 40.46 3.04
N LYS A 1035 2.22 41.67 2.57
CA LYS A 1035 3.44 42.39 3.00
C LYS A 1035 3.47 42.63 4.52
N ILE A 1036 2.35 43.06 5.10
CA ILE A 1036 2.25 43.36 6.53
C ILE A 1036 2.48 42.09 7.36
N ALA A 1037 1.84 40.99 6.97
CA ALA A 1037 2.03 39.71 7.64
C ALA A 1037 3.46 39.17 7.46
N MET A 1038 4.04 39.30 6.26
CA MET A 1038 5.43 38.89 5.97
C MET A 1038 6.43 39.68 6.82
N ASP A 1039 6.22 40.99 6.95
CA ASP A 1039 7.07 41.88 7.76
C ASP A 1039 6.96 41.51 9.25
N ALA A 1040 5.76 41.19 9.75
CA ALA A 1040 5.58 40.71 11.13
C ALA A 1040 6.30 39.38 11.40
N PHE A 1041 6.16 38.40 10.50
CA PHE A 1041 6.78 37.07 10.60
C PHE A 1041 8.27 37.05 10.21
N SER A 1042 8.81 38.13 9.65
CA SER A 1042 10.25 38.27 9.38
C SER A 1042 11.13 38.21 10.64
N LYS A 1043 10.50 38.39 11.82
CA LYS A 1043 11.15 38.30 13.14
C LYS A 1043 11.47 36.86 13.58
N MET A 1044 10.96 35.84 12.89
CA MET A 1044 11.34 34.45 13.16
C MET A 1044 12.81 34.23 12.81
N SER A 1045 13.51 33.42 13.60
CA SER A 1045 14.95 33.13 13.42
C SER A 1045 15.26 32.22 12.23
N GLY A 1046 14.25 31.58 11.63
CA GLY A 1046 14.40 30.64 10.53
C GLY A 1046 13.16 30.59 9.64
N PRO A 1047 13.03 29.53 8.80
CA PRO A 1047 11.84 29.34 7.96
C PRO A 1047 10.57 29.07 8.77
N ASN A 1048 10.72 28.56 10.00
CA ASN A 1048 9.67 28.24 10.96
C ASN A 1048 10.24 28.24 12.39
N GLN A 1049 9.39 27.97 13.39
CA GLN A 1049 9.69 27.94 14.83
C GLN A 1049 9.49 26.55 15.45
N ILE A 1050 9.36 25.48 14.64
CA ILE A 1050 9.05 24.10 15.10
C ILE A 1050 10.06 23.59 16.15
N SER A 1051 11.33 24.00 16.05
CA SER A 1051 12.37 23.59 17.01
C SER A 1051 12.18 24.17 18.41
N PHE A 1052 11.36 25.22 18.56
CA PHE A 1052 11.05 25.84 19.84
C PHE A 1052 9.76 25.25 20.42
N ILE A 1053 9.87 24.45 21.49
CA ILE A 1053 8.69 23.88 22.17
C ILE A 1053 8.28 24.82 23.34
N PRO A 1054 7.14 25.52 23.29
CA PRO A 1054 6.77 26.46 24.35
C PRO A 1054 6.29 25.75 25.61
N GLU A 1055 6.72 26.21 26.79
CA GLU A 1055 6.25 25.68 28.08
C GLU A 1055 4.81 26.10 28.42
N ALA A 1056 4.34 27.23 27.90
CA ALA A 1056 3.02 27.79 28.22
C ALA A 1056 1.82 26.89 27.86
N GLY A 1057 2.02 25.87 27.01
CA GLY A 1057 0.99 24.90 26.62
C GLY A 1057 0.97 23.60 27.41
N LYS A 1058 1.91 23.38 28.34
CA LYS A 1058 2.12 22.07 28.99
C LYS A 1058 0.98 21.66 29.93
N ASP A 1059 0.52 22.62 30.75
CA ASP A 1059 -0.43 22.37 31.83
C ASP A 1059 -1.83 22.91 31.49
N ILE A 1060 -2.17 23.00 30.20
CA ILE A 1060 -3.52 23.40 29.77
C ILE A 1060 -4.50 22.28 30.09
N THR A 1061 -5.53 22.61 30.86
CA THR A 1061 -6.57 21.69 31.31
C THR A 1061 -7.81 21.76 30.41
N ALA A 1062 -8.63 20.71 30.45
CA ALA A 1062 -9.90 20.68 29.75
C ALA A 1062 -10.84 21.83 30.15
N ALA A 1063 -10.88 22.17 31.45
CA ALA A 1063 -11.69 23.26 31.97
C ALA A 1063 -11.31 24.63 31.39
N GLN A 1064 -10.02 24.87 31.15
CA GLN A 1064 -9.55 26.12 30.52
C GLN A 1064 -9.96 26.21 29.05
N LEU A 1065 -9.99 25.09 28.33
CA LEU A 1065 -10.36 25.05 26.90
C LEU A 1065 -11.85 25.33 26.65
N ILE A 1066 -12.69 25.16 27.67
CA ILE A 1066 -14.14 25.39 27.60
C ILE A 1066 -14.60 26.54 28.51
N GLU A 1067 -13.68 27.38 28.98
CA GLU A 1067 -14.03 28.48 29.86
C GLU A 1067 -15.00 29.46 29.17
N PRO A 1068 -16.17 29.77 29.78
CA PRO A 1068 -17.13 30.69 29.18
C PRO A 1068 -16.54 32.09 28.93
N PRO A 1069 -16.64 32.62 27.71
CA PRO A 1069 -16.18 33.97 27.41
C PRO A 1069 -17.03 35.02 28.14
N THR A 1070 -16.38 36.05 28.70
CA THR A 1070 -17.04 37.19 29.33
C THR A 1070 -17.31 38.30 28.33
N GLY A 1071 -18.44 38.99 28.44
CA GLY A 1071 -18.77 40.15 27.63
C GLY A 1071 -20.24 40.52 27.75
N SER A 1072 -20.69 41.38 26.85
CA SER A 1072 -22.07 41.85 26.80
C SER A 1072 -22.77 41.39 25.51
N ILE A 1073 -24.09 41.24 25.57
CA ILE A 1073 -24.95 41.08 24.40
C ILE A 1073 -25.58 42.44 24.12
N THR A 1074 -25.44 42.97 22.91
CA THR A 1074 -26.00 44.29 22.55
C THR A 1074 -27.08 44.17 21.48
N LEU A 1075 -28.02 45.13 21.45
CA LEU A 1075 -29.01 45.18 20.38
C LEU A 1075 -28.35 45.36 19.01
N LYS A 1076 -27.28 46.17 18.96
CA LYS A 1076 -26.47 46.36 17.76
C LYS A 1076 -25.82 45.05 17.29
N GLY A 1077 -25.23 44.27 18.20
CA GLY A 1077 -24.65 42.97 17.89
C GLY A 1077 -25.68 41.98 17.35
N LEU A 1078 -26.90 42.01 17.88
CA LEU A 1078 -28.04 41.24 17.37
C LEU A 1078 -28.42 41.64 15.93
N GLU A 1079 -28.63 42.93 15.68
CA GLU A 1079 -28.97 43.45 14.35
C GLU A 1079 -27.89 43.15 13.31
N GLU A 1080 -26.62 43.34 13.67
CA GLU A 1080 -25.47 43.01 12.81
C GLU A 1080 -25.40 41.51 12.48
N ASN A 1081 -25.62 40.63 13.45
CA ASN A 1081 -25.61 39.18 13.21
C ASN A 1081 -26.76 38.73 12.29
N VAL A 1082 -27.95 39.31 12.44
CA VAL A 1082 -29.08 39.03 11.54
C VAL A 1082 -28.78 39.51 10.11
N ASP A 1083 -28.24 40.73 9.96
CA ASP A 1083 -27.89 41.27 8.64
C ASP A 1083 -26.78 40.47 7.96
N VAL A 1084 -25.70 40.14 8.68
CA VAL A 1084 -24.59 39.32 8.16
C VAL A 1084 -25.09 37.95 7.70
N SER A 1085 -25.92 37.29 8.51
CA SER A 1085 -26.50 35.98 8.16
C SER A 1085 -27.32 36.07 6.86
N LEU A 1086 -28.11 37.13 6.68
CA LEU A 1086 -28.90 37.36 5.47
C LEU A 1086 -28.03 37.66 4.24
N VAL A 1087 -27.09 38.60 4.36
CA VAL A 1087 -26.25 39.06 3.24
C VAL A 1087 -25.37 37.94 2.72
N TYR A 1088 -24.74 37.20 3.63
CA TYR A 1088 -23.90 36.08 3.24
C TYR A 1088 -24.74 34.98 2.57
N THR A 1089 -25.88 34.59 3.17
CA THR A 1089 -26.77 33.57 2.60
C THR A 1089 -27.24 33.96 1.20
N GLU A 1090 -27.61 35.22 0.98
CA GLU A 1090 -28.07 35.70 -0.33
C GLU A 1090 -26.97 35.58 -1.40
N ALA A 1091 -25.75 36.00 -1.07
CA ALA A 1091 -24.62 35.89 -1.99
C ALA A 1091 -24.24 34.44 -2.29
N TRP A 1092 -24.25 33.59 -1.26
CA TRP A 1092 -23.98 32.15 -1.38
C TRP A 1092 -25.00 31.47 -2.29
N LEU A 1093 -26.29 31.79 -2.15
CA LEU A 1093 -27.38 31.31 -3.03
C LEU A 1093 -27.25 31.80 -4.48
N ARG A 1094 -26.45 32.84 -4.74
CA ARG A 1094 -26.08 33.31 -6.09
C ARG A 1094 -24.77 32.71 -6.59
N GLY A 1095 -24.15 31.79 -5.84
CA GLY A 1095 -22.91 31.12 -6.22
C GLY A 1095 -21.63 31.82 -5.75
N SER A 1096 -21.71 32.79 -4.83
CA SER A 1096 -20.54 33.49 -4.28
C SER A 1096 -20.37 33.18 -2.79
N GLY A 1097 -19.33 32.43 -2.44
CA GLY A 1097 -19.01 32.05 -1.05
C GLY A 1097 -18.02 32.98 -0.34
N CYS A 1098 -17.45 33.94 -1.07
CA CYS A 1098 -16.44 34.87 -0.56
C CYS A 1098 -16.85 36.29 -0.92
N ILE A 1099 -17.27 37.08 0.08
CA ILE A 1099 -17.84 38.40 -0.16
C ILE A 1099 -17.19 39.50 0.68
N PRO A 1100 -17.01 40.71 0.11
CA PRO A 1100 -16.63 41.87 0.89
C PRO A 1100 -17.84 42.38 1.68
N LEU A 1101 -17.77 42.31 3.01
CA LEU A 1101 -18.79 42.82 3.91
C LEU A 1101 -18.14 43.61 5.05
N HIS A 1102 -18.59 44.85 5.27
CA HIS A 1102 -18.06 45.74 6.32
C HIS A 1102 -16.52 45.87 6.31
N ASN A 1103 -15.92 46.01 5.12
CA ASN A 1103 -14.46 46.08 4.90
C ASN A 1103 -13.69 44.82 5.33
N LYS A 1104 -14.35 43.66 5.37
CA LYS A 1104 -13.74 42.36 5.58
C LYS A 1104 -14.12 41.42 4.45
N MET A 1105 -13.25 40.47 4.13
CA MET A 1105 -13.57 39.36 3.25
C MET A 1105 -14.16 38.24 4.10
N GLU A 1106 -15.46 38.01 3.99
CA GLU A 1106 -16.19 37.06 4.82
C GLU A 1106 -16.50 35.78 4.05
N ASP A 1107 -16.44 34.65 4.76
CA ASP A 1107 -16.74 33.30 4.32
C ASP A 1107 -17.90 32.69 5.15
N ALA A 1108 -18.20 31.40 4.96
CA ALA A 1108 -19.35 30.76 5.59
C ALA A 1108 -19.24 30.74 7.12
N ALA A 1109 -18.05 30.56 7.69
CA ALA A 1109 -17.83 30.57 9.12
C ALA A 1109 -18.34 31.84 9.80
N THR A 1110 -18.22 33.01 9.14
CA THR A 1110 -18.78 34.27 9.66
C THR A 1110 -20.31 34.24 9.75
N ALA A 1111 -20.99 33.69 8.75
CA ALA A 1111 -22.45 33.52 8.80
C ALA A 1111 -22.87 32.49 9.85
N GLU A 1112 -22.09 31.41 10.01
CA GLU A 1112 -22.33 30.35 10.99
C GLU A 1112 -22.26 30.87 12.43
N ILE A 1113 -21.20 31.60 12.79
CA ILE A 1113 -21.12 32.20 14.14
C ILE A 1113 -22.25 33.22 14.35
N SER A 1114 -22.55 34.05 13.36
CA SER A 1114 -23.62 35.05 13.47
C SER A 1114 -24.98 34.41 13.73
N ARG A 1115 -25.36 33.39 12.96
CA ARG A 1115 -26.66 32.71 13.14
C ARG A 1115 -26.71 31.86 14.40
N ALA A 1116 -25.59 31.24 14.79
CA ALA A 1116 -25.48 30.45 16.02
C ALA A 1116 -25.64 31.30 17.29
N GLN A 1117 -25.05 32.50 17.33
CA GLN A 1117 -25.21 33.41 18.46
C GLN A 1117 -26.66 33.82 18.67
N VAL A 1118 -27.33 34.23 17.60
CA VAL A 1118 -28.73 34.64 17.67
C VAL A 1118 -29.62 33.49 18.10
N TRP A 1119 -29.42 32.29 17.55
CA TRP A 1119 -30.13 31.08 17.98
C TRP A 1119 -29.91 30.80 19.49
N GLN A 1120 -28.66 30.88 19.96
CA GLN A 1120 -28.30 30.65 21.37
C GLN A 1120 -28.96 31.68 22.29
N TRP A 1121 -28.99 32.94 21.90
CA TRP A 1121 -29.61 34.02 22.68
C TRP A 1121 -31.13 33.87 22.77
N ILE A 1122 -31.78 33.39 21.71
CA ILE A 1122 -33.20 33.02 21.76
C ILE A 1122 -33.40 31.83 22.72
N ARG A 1123 -32.62 30.75 22.54
CA ARG A 1123 -32.76 29.49 23.28
C ARG A 1123 -32.67 29.68 24.80
N HIS A 1124 -31.78 30.56 25.25
CA HIS A 1124 -31.52 30.84 26.66
C HIS A 1124 -32.18 32.13 27.17
N SER A 1125 -33.07 32.74 26.38
CA SER A 1125 -33.79 33.98 26.75
C SER A 1125 -32.86 35.10 27.23
N CYS A 1126 -31.73 35.28 26.54
CA CYS A 1126 -30.72 36.26 26.91
C CYS A 1126 -31.25 37.69 26.80
N LYS A 1127 -30.71 38.60 27.63
CA LYS A 1127 -31.05 40.02 27.61
C LYS A 1127 -29.91 40.84 27.04
N THR A 1128 -30.23 41.80 26.17
CA THR A 1128 -29.28 42.80 25.73
C THR A 1128 -29.01 43.81 26.85
N VAL A 1129 -27.89 44.54 26.76
CA VAL A 1129 -27.57 45.63 27.72
C VAL A 1129 -28.62 46.74 27.74
N GLU A 1130 -29.35 46.92 26.64
CA GLU A 1130 -30.49 47.84 26.51
C GLU A 1130 -31.79 47.31 27.16
N GLY A 1131 -31.74 46.13 27.80
CA GLY A 1131 -32.86 45.54 28.53
C GLY A 1131 -33.85 44.75 27.68
N LYS A 1132 -33.60 44.59 26.37
CA LYS A 1132 -34.46 43.79 25.49
C LYS A 1132 -34.15 42.31 25.66
N THR A 1133 -35.19 41.48 25.81
CA THR A 1133 -35.02 40.01 25.78
C THR A 1133 -35.01 39.55 24.32
N VAL A 1134 -34.01 38.75 23.95
CA VAL A 1134 -33.89 38.21 22.58
C VAL A 1134 -34.92 37.10 22.41
N THR A 1135 -35.91 37.33 21.53
CA THR A 1135 -37.04 36.41 21.31
C THR A 1135 -37.23 36.14 19.83
N LYS A 1136 -37.89 35.02 19.46
CA LYS A 1136 -38.19 34.70 18.05
C LYS A 1136 -38.91 35.85 17.33
N PRO A 1137 -39.95 36.51 17.89
CA PRO A 1137 -40.62 37.63 17.24
C PRO A 1137 -39.68 38.83 16.99
N LEU A 1138 -38.89 39.23 18.00
CA LEU A 1138 -37.94 40.34 17.84
C LEU A 1138 -36.96 40.08 16.69
N VAL A 1139 -36.41 38.88 16.61
CA VAL A 1139 -35.44 38.50 15.57
C VAL A 1139 -36.07 38.46 14.18
N LEU A 1140 -37.30 37.93 14.06
CA LEU A 1140 -38.03 37.91 12.79
C LEU A 1140 -38.41 39.32 12.31
N ASP A 1141 -38.75 40.23 13.23
CA ASP A 1141 -39.03 41.63 12.90
C ASP A 1141 -37.78 42.33 12.35
N ILE A 1142 -36.62 42.15 13.00
CA ILE A 1142 -35.33 42.66 12.52
C ILE A 1142 -35.01 42.08 11.13
N LEU A 1143 -35.16 40.77 10.96
CA LEU A 1143 -34.88 40.10 9.69
C LEU A 1143 -35.79 40.62 8.57
N LYS A 1144 -37.09 40.80 8.86
CA LYS A 1144 -38.06 41.34 7.90
C LYS A 1144 -37.70 42.76 7.48
N GLU A 1145 -37.24 43.60 8.41
CA GLU A 1145 -36.74 44.93 8.09
C GLU A 1145 -35.50 44.87 7.18
N CYS A 1146 -34.52 44.01 7.51
CA CYS A 1146 -33.32 43.79 6.69
C CYS A 1146 -33.68 43.33 5.26
N VAL A 1147 -34.58 42.36 5.12
CA VAL A 1147 -35.05 41.88 3.81
C VAL A 1147 -35.72 43.00 3.03
N ASN A 1148 -36.69 43.70 3.63
CA ASN A 1148 -37.42 44.79 2.96
C ASN A 1148 -36.45 45.88 2.48
N LYS A 1149 -35.54 46.33 3.36
CA LYS A 1149 -34.56 47.37 3.05
C LYS A 1149 -33.68 46.98 1.86
N ARG A 1150 -33.26 45.72 1.78
CA ARG A 1150 -32.37 45.22 0.70
C ARG A 1150 -33.14 44.91 -0.59
N SER A 1151 -34.42 44.55 -0.49
CA SER A 1151 -35.27 44.29 -1.65
C SER A 1151 -35.66 45.55 -2.43
N LEU A 1152 -35.74 46.73 -1.79
CA LEU A 1152 -36.22 47.98 -2.42
C LEU A 1152 -35.46 48.40 -3.69
N ASN A 1153 -34.16 48.08 -3.80
CA ASN A 1153 -33.31 48.44 -4.95
C ASN A 1153 -32.52 47.23 -5.50
N ALA A 1154 -33.01 46.02 -5.27
CA ALA A 1154 -32.28 44.82 -5.66
C ALA A 1154 -32.29 44.59 -7.18
N ALA A 1155 -31.15 44.17 -7.73
CA ALA A 1155 -31.06 43.76 -9.12
C ALA A 1155 -31.97 42.55 -9.41
N SER A 1156 -32.33 42.37 -10.69
CA SER A 1156 -33.05 41.17 -11.14
C SER A 1156 -32.25 39.90 -10.81
N GLY A 1157 -32.94 38.86 -10.33
CA GLY A 1157 -32.31 37.58 -9.96
C GLY A 1157 -31.72 37.51 -8.54
N ASN A 1158 -31.90 38.56 -7.72
CA ASN A 1158 -31.53 38.53 -6.29
C ASN A 1158 -32.25 37.40 -5.53
N LYS A 1159 -31.68 37.01 -4.39
CA LYS A 1159 -32.21 35.92 -3.55
C LYS A 1159 -32.64 36.40 -2.16
N TRP A 1160 -32.89 37.70 -1.95
CA TRP A 1160 -33.20 38.26 -0.62
C TRP A 1160 -34.39 37.60 0.07
N ALA A 1161 -35.49 37.37 -0.66
CA ALA A 1161 -36.67 36.73 -0.09
C ALA A 1161 -36.41 35.26 0.30
N LEU A 1162 -35.71 34.50 -0.56
CA LEU A 1162 -35.34 33.11 -0.27
C LEU A 1162 -34.33 33.02 0.88
N GLY A 1163 -33.32 33.88 0.88
CA GLY A 1163 -32.35 34.00 1.97
C GLY A 1163 -33.03 34.34 3.29
N GLY A 1164 -33.99 35.27 3.28
CA GLY A 1164 -34.80 35.62 4.45
C GLY A 1164 -35.61 34.43 5.00
N ASP A 1165 -36.23 33.63 4.13
CA ASP A 1165 -36.96 32.43 4.56
C ASP A 1165 -36.04 31.38 5.21
N ILE A 1166 -34.88 31.10 4.59
CA ILE A 1166 -33.91 30.14 5.13
C ILE A 1166 -33.32 30.66 6.45
N VAL A 1167 -32.87 31.91 6.48
CA VAL A 1167 -32.29 32.55 7.67
C VAL A 1167 -33.31 32.59 8.81
N GLY A 1168 -34.56 32.95 8.54
CA GLY A 1168 -35.62 32.95 9.54
C GLY A 1168 -35.79 31.57 10.20
N LYS A 1169 -35.77 30.50 9.41
CA LYS A 1169 -35.87 29.11 9.89
C LYS A 1169 -34.67 28.69 10.74
N VAL A 1170 -33.44 28.96 10.28
CA VAL A 1170 -32.23 28.54 11.04
C VAL A 1170 -32.00 29.36 12.30
N LEU A 1171 -32.46 30.62 12.35
CA LEU A 1171 -32.37 31.46 13.54
C LEU A 1171 -33.40 31.08 14.61
N THR A 1172 -34.61 30.66 14.20
CA THR A 1172 -35.75 30.49 15.12
C THR A 1172 -36.23 29.06 15.30
N GLY A 1173 -35.61 28.08 14.61
CA GLY A 1173 -35.89 26.66 14.77
C GLY A 1173 -35.68 26.19 16.22
N ASP A 1174 -36.47 25.20 16.65
CA ASP A 1174 -36.35 24.64 18.00
C ASP A 1174 -35.05 23.85 18.18
N ASP A 1175 -34.62 23.15 17.13
CA ASP A 1175 -33.31 22.53 17.02
C ASP A 1175 -32.34 23.42 16.24
N MET A 1176 -31.08 23.41 16.65
CA MET A 1176 -30.01 24.09 15.94
C MET A 1176 -29.57 23.26 14.74
N VAL A 1177 -29.72 23.79 13.53
CA VAL A 1177 -29.15 23.16 12.32
C VAL A 1177 -27.63 23.11 12.43
N ASP A 1178 -27.01 22.00 12.06
CA ASP A 1178 -25.56 21.82 12.22
C ASP A 1178 -24.74 22.80 11.37
N PHE A 1179 -25.14 23.04 10.11
CA PHE A 1179 -24.49 23.98 9.19
C PHE A 1179 -25.52 24.67 8.30
N LEU A 1180 -25.40 25.98 8.10
CA LEU A 1180 -26.20 26.82 7.20
C LEU A 1180 -26.10 26.36 5.74
N THR A 1181 -24.98 25.78 5.34
CA THR A 1181 -24.75 25.26 4.00
C THR A 1181 -25.72 24.13 3.64
N LEU A 1182 -26.14 23.30 4.60
CA LEU A 1182 -27.04 22.16 4.37
C LEU A 1182 -28.45 22.56 3.87
N PRO A 1183 -29.18 23.49 4.51
CA PRO A 1183 -30.46 23.96 3.97
C PRO A 1183 -30.32 24.83 2.70
N CYS A 1184 -29.15 25.43 2.49
CA CYS A 1184 -28.89 26.24 1.29
C CYS A 1184 -28.54 25.39 0.06
N TYR A 1185 -27.78 24.30 0.22
CA TYR A 1185 -27.22 23.51 -0.87
C TYR A 1185 -28.27 22.99 -1.87
N PRO A 1186 -29.41 22.39 -1.45
CA PRO A 1186 -30.46 21.96 -2.38
C PRO A 1186 -31.05 23.08 -3.24
N ARG A 1187 -30.86 24.36 -2.88
CA ARG A 1187 -31.35 25.52 -3.62
C ARG A 1187 -30.42 25.96 -4.76
N ILE A 1188 -29.18 25.49 -4.75
CA ILE A 1188 -28.16 25.79 -5.76
C ILE A 1188 -27.78 24.56 -6.61
N VAL A 1189 -28.27 23.37 -6.24
CA VAL A 1189 -28.14 22.14 -7.03
C VAL A 1189 -29.01 22.26 -8.29
N GLN A 1190 -28.38 22.08 -9.45
CA GLN A 1190 -29.05 22.12 -10.75
C GLN A 1190 -28.58 20.92 -11.59
N PHE A 1191 -29.53 20.09 -12.01
CA PHE A 1191 -29.24 18.95 -12.89
C PHE A 1191 -29.41 19.34 -14.36
N SER A 1192 -28.72 18.63 -15.25
CA SER A 1192 -28.93 18.77 -16.69
C SER A 1192 -30.36 18.38 -17.08
N SER A 1193 -31.00 19.18 -17.94
CA SER A 1193 -32.43 19.06 -18.29
C SER A 1193 -32.75 17.95 -19.30
N SER A 1194 -31.94 16.91 -19.38
CA SER A 1194 -32.09 15.80 -20.33
C SER A 1194 -31.73 14.49 -19.64
N ILE A 1195 -32.75 13.84 -19.08
CA ILE A 1195 -32.72 12.45 -18.62
C ILE A 1195 -33.10 11.55 -19.79
#